data_AF-A0A4C1T3J5-F1
#
_entry.id   AF-A0A4C1T3J5-F1
#
_cell.length_a   1.000
_cell.length_b   1.000
_cell.length_c   1.000
_cell.angle_alpha   90.00
_cell.angle_beta   90.00
_cell.angle_gamma   90.00
#
_symmetry.space_group_name_H-M   'P 1'
#
loop_
_entity.id
_entity.type
_entity.pdbx_description
1 polymer ?
#
loop_
_entity_poly.entity_id
_entity_poly.type
_entity_poly.pdbx_seq_one_letter_code
_entity_poly.pdbx_strand_id
1 'polypeptide(L)'
;MIQLSEDIIHRFPTASLILKENMYVDDVLAGEHTISAAIDAKNELVEALETAGFSLRKWTANSKDILADFPPNYLLRENFLDFDDKSTAKTLGIRWNASSDSFLFVPTVFSESSRYTKREVFSQISKLFDPAGWLAPCVVLAKILMQHIWIEGTGWDERITNKSLAQWKSIQSNYHYIQDIRIPRWLNFSPNCTVQFHGFCDASEKAYAAVLYIRVVCENRVYTHLVTAKTRVAPIKTISIPRLELCGAVLLAEMLDSILSKLKVKNYETYCWTDSTIVLSWLAKSPCTWLTFVANRISKIVQIIDPIHWRHISSENNPADIASRGMLPPDIINKDLWWKGPEFIQNLDFQHFHQNVHVPDTDLEQKPIKVNFSYFKSFEDEMQRFSSFARALRVFSYIYRFFYRTHPKFKESFSKTNYILTTFEIKHVRDQLIKMYQKAFYPDEYKRLADRKSIPSTSKLLNLNPFLDPEGIIRSCGRLESSPDLSYNEKHPILLPYDCQYSKLLVKFVHAITLHGGNQLVLRIIRTQYWIPKVKNLIKSTIHSCKPCIIYKKRCQKQIMSALPPERSCFSRPFTHTGLDFAGPFDIKTYSGRNYRITKGYVCLFICFSTKAIHLEATSDLSTSTFLAAFHRFVSRRGCPIHLYSDNGTTFVGASKILAREFMQNSQQIISRQFQHQNITWNFIPPGAPHMGGLWEAGVKSFKSHFRKVAKDFKFTFEEFCTLISRIEACLNSRPLSPASHDPSDLSVLTPGHFLIGMPILAPIDPAIQESRASLINRWEKIKLVQQNFCNRWKNEYLKELQKRIKWQKPEENVKENTLVVIKDENLPPNACRLGRIHKTYLGSDNRVRVADILTQKGMITRPIVKLVPLSSD
;
A
#
# COMPACT_ATOMS: atom_id res chain seq x y z
N MET A 1 47.36 35.54 -10.08
CA MET A 1 47.62 34.72 -11.28
C MET A 1 46.61 34.96 -12.39
N ILE A 2 45.32 34.64 -12.20
CA ILE A 2 44.30 34.87 -13.25
C ILE A 2 44.22 36.36 -13.63
N GLN A 3 44.12 37.28 -12.67
CA GLN A 3 44.13 38.72 -12.95
C GLN A 3 45.39 39.14 -13.73
N LEU A 4 46.57 38.73 -13.26
CA LEU A 4 47.84 39.00 -13.93
C LEU A 4 47.82 38.53 -15.39
N SER A 5 47.28 37.34 -15.66
CA SER A 5 47.19 36.81 -17.01
C SER A 5 46.29 37.65 -17.93
N GLU A 6 45.27 38.33 -17.39
CA GLU A 6 44.42 39.25 -18.15
C GLU A 6 45.13 40.58 -18.42
N ASP A 7 45.80 41.12 -17.39
CA ASP A 7 46.48 42.41 -17.47
C ASP A 7 47.67 42.37 -18.46
N ILE A 8 48.37 41.24 -18.56
CA ILE A 8 49.55 41.11 -19.42
C ILE A 8 49.27 40.70 -20.86
N ILE A 9 48.03 40.32 -21.22
CA ILE A 9 47.73 39.64 -22.51
C ILE A 9 48.23 40.38 -23.75
N HIS A 10 48.20 41.72 -23.73
CA HIS A 10 48.64 42.55 -24.86
C HIS A 10 50.16 42.63 -25.00
N ARG A 11 50.91 42.46 -23.91
CA ARG A 11 52.37 42.56 -23.86
C ARG A 11 53.05 41.20 -23.88
N PHE A 12 52.45 40.23 -23.19
CA PHE A 12 52.94 38.87 -23.01
C PHE A 12 51.80 37.86 -23.30
N PRO A 13 51.43 37.66 -24.58
CA PRO A 13 50.32 36.79 -24.98
C PRO A 13 50.56 35.30 -24.69
N THR A 14 51.78 34.80 -24.87
CA THR A 14 52.16 33.40 -24.62
C THR A 14 52.18 33.12 -23.12
N ALA A 15 52.76 34.03 -22.33
CA ALA A 15 52.77 33.92 -20.88
C ALA A 15 51.34 33.98 -20.31
N SER A 16 50.49 34.89 -20.83
CA SER A 16 49.07 34.97 -20.46
C SER A 16 48.37 33.62 -20.65
N LEU A 17 48.61 32.95 -21.79
CA LEU A 17 48.03 31.65 -22.07
C LEU A 17 48.52 30.58 -21.09
N ILE A 18 49.83 30.52 -20.85
CA ILE A 18 50.45 29.58 -19.90
C ILE A 18 49.89 29.77 -18.49
N LEU A 19 49.76 31.02 -18.03
CA LEU A 19 49.22 31.33 -16.69
C LEU A 19 47.75 30.94 -16.55
N LYS A 20 46.96 31.02 -17.62
CA LYS A 20 45.53 30.64 -17.62
C LYS A 20 45.31 29.14 -17.67
N GLU A 21 46.10 28.43 -18.47
CA GLU A 21 45.75 27.08 -18.90
C GLU A 21 46.76 26.00 -18.49
N ASN A 22 47.98 26.39 -18.12
CA ASN A 22 49.08 25.48 -17.84
C ASN A 22 49.61 25.60 -16.40
N MET A 23 48.95 26.39 -15.55
CA MET A 23 49.22 26.44 -14.12
C MET A 23 48.40 25.41 -13.34
N TYR A 24 49.07 24.70 -12.44
CA TYR A 24 48.44 23.84 -11.45
C TYR A 24 48.93 24.22 -10.04
N VAL A 25 48.08 24.91 -9.28
CA VAL A 25 48.46 25.52 -7.99
C VAL A 25 49.66 26.45 -8.19
N ASP A 26 50.84 26.08 -7.67
CA ASP A 26 52.07 26.86 -7.76
C ASP A 26 53.02 26.34 -8.87
N ASP A 27 52.68 25.24 -9.53
CA ASP A 27 53.50 24.62 -10.58
C ASP A 27 53.04 25.05 -11.98
N VAL A 28 54.00 25.29 -12.88
CA VAL A 28 53.74 25.56 -14.31
C VAL A 28 54.14 24.36 -15.14
N LEU A 29 53.23 23.84 -15.97
CA LEU A 29 53.43 22.71 -16.85
C LEU A 29 53.16 23.12 -18.30
N ALA A 30 54.15 23.77 -18.93
CA ALA A 30 54.07 24.27 -20.30
C ALA A 30 55.10 23.60 -21.21
N GLY A 31 54.87 23.66 -22.52
CA GLY A 31 55.78 23.15 -23.54
C GLY A 31 55.35 23.60 -24.93
N GLU A 32 56.30 23.55 -25.87
CA GLU A 32 56.12 24.01 -27.25
C GLU A 32 56.60 22.97 -28.27
N HIS A 33 56.24 23.17 -29.54
CA HIS A 33 56.59 22.25 -30.64
C HIS A 33 58.03 22.38 -31.14
N THR A 34 58.71 23.48 -30.82
CA THR A 34 60.12 23.72 -31.19
C THR A 34 60.90 24.26 -30.00
N ILE A 35 62.22 24.04 -29.99
CA ILE A 35 63.11 24.51 -28.93
C ILE A 35 63.10 26.04 -28.86
N SER A 36 63.14 26.73 -30.01
CA SER A 36 63.09 28.20 -30.07
C SER A 36 61.82 28.74 -29.41
N ALA A 37 60.65 28.23 -29.80
CA ALA A 37 59.38 28.67 -29.23
C ALA A 37 59.31 28.38 -27.72
N ALA A 38 59.86 27.25 -27.25
CA ALA A 38 59.93 26.93 -25.83
C ALA A 38 60.79 27.92 -25.04
N ILE A 39 61.92 28.37 -25.62
CA ILE A 39 62.80 29.37 -25.01
C ILE A 39 62.10 30.74 -24.98
N ASP A 40 61.43 31.12 -26.06
CA ASP A 40 60.68 32.38 -26.13
C ASP A 40 59.54 32.40 -25.09
N ALA A 41 58.74 31.32 -25.02
CA ALA A 41 57.67 31.17 -24.05
C ALA A 41 58.17 31.19 -22.60
N LYS A 42 59.32 30.55 -22.34
CA LYS A 42 60.01 30.59 -21.03
C LYS A 42 60.41 32.01 -20.65
N ASN A 43 61.06 32.74 -21.56
CA ASN A 43 61.52 34.10 -21.30
C ASN A 43 60.34 35.05 -21.06
N GLU A 44 59.32 34.96 -21.91
CA GLU A 44 58.10 35.75 -21.79
C GLU A 44 57.39 35.50 -20.44
N LEU A 45 57.35 34.24 -19.99
CA LEU A 45 56.78 33.86 -18.70
C LEU A 45 57.57 34.42 -17.52
N VAL A 46 58.91 34.38 -17.58
CA VAL A 46 59.78 34.95 -16.52
C VAL A 46 59.56 36.45 -16.43
N GLU A 47 59.64 37.18 -17.54
CA GLU A 47 59.44 38.63 -17.57
C GLU A 47 58.05 39.03 -17.07
N ALA A 48 57.01 38.31 -17.50
CA ALA A 48 55.64 38.55 -17.06
C ALA A 48 55.47 38.39 -15.54
N LEU A 49 56.03 37.33 -14.94
CA LEU A 49 55.93 37.06 -13.51
C LEU A 49 56.76 38.04 -12.67
N GLU A 50 57.89 38.50 -13.19
CA GLU A 50 58.71 39.53 -12.55
C GLU A 50 57.96 40.85 -12.40
N THR A 51 57.09 41.25 -13.35
CA THR A 51 56.27 42.47 -13.20
C THR A 51 55.33 42.42 -11.98
N ALA A 52 55.02 41.23 -11.49
CA ALA A 52 54.18 41.00 -10.32
C ALA A 52 54.98 40.53 -9.08
N GLY A 53 56.32 40.56 -9.16
CA GLY A 53 57.21 40.16 -8.06
C GLY A 53 57.31 38.66 -7.82
N PHE A 54 56.89 37.82 -8.77
CA PHE A 54 57.00 36.35 -8.66
C PHE A 54 58.25 35.84 -9.38
N SER A 55 59.02 34.99 -8.69
CA SER A 55 60.21 34.33 -9.25
C SER A 55 60.02 32.83 -9.26
N LEU A 56 59.89 32.24 -10.45
CA LEU A 56 59.79 30.79 -10.62
C LEU A 56 61.11 30.11 -10.29
N ARG A 57 61.03 28.99 -9.57
CA ARG A 57 62.16 28.16 -9.14
C ARG A 57 61.90 26.71 -9.55
N LYS A 58 62.94 25.88 -9.44
CA LYS A 58 62.90 24.45 -9.73
C LYS A 58 62.59 24.14 -11.20
N TRP A 59 63.20 24.89 -12.11
CA TRP A 59 63.07 24.68 -13.56
C TRP A 59 63.58 23.30 -13.97
N THR A 60 62.86 22.69 -14.90
CA THR A 60 63.11 21.34 -15.41
C THR A 60 62.57 21.22 -16.84
N ALA A 61 63.33 20.59 -17.75
CA ALA A 61 62.98 20.45 -19.16
C ALA A 61 63.59 19.18 -19.75
N ASN A 62 63.01 18.64 -20.82
CA ASN A 62 63.55 17.50 -21.57
C ASN A 62 64.71 17.87 -22.52
N SER A 63 65.06 19.17 -22.64
CA SER A 63 66.22 19.65 -23.41
C SER A 63 67.11 20.55 -22.56
N LYS A 64 68.44 20.37 -22.69
CA LYS A 64 69.46 21.21 -22.03
C LYS A 64 69.37 22.67 -22.45
N ASP A 65 69.08 22.91 -23.73
CA ASP A 65 69.11 24.24 -24.33
C ASP A 65 68.09 25.19 -23.69
N ILE A 66 66.95 24.65 -23.23
CA ILE A 66 65.91 25.42 -22.53
C ILE A 66 66.41 25.93 -21.17
N LEU A 67 67.29 25.18 -20.51
CA LEU A 67 67.78 25.45 -19.15
C LEU A 67 69.10 26.22 -19.11
N ALA A 68 69.75 26.45 -20.25
CA ALA A 68 71.11 26.99 -20.33
C ALA A 68 71.27 28.36 -19.65
N ASP A 69 70.23 29.21 -19.68
CA ASP A 69 70.28 30.58 -19.16
C ASP A 69 70.05 30.68 -17.65
N PHE A 70 69.69 29.58 -16.97
CA PHE A 70 69.39 29.61 -15.54
C PHE A 70 70.58 29.21 -14.67
N PRO A 71 70.85 29.93 -13.57
CA PRO A 71 71.88 29.52 -12.63
C PRO A 71 71.45 28.24 -11.86
N PRO A 72 72.40 27.44 -11.35
CA PRO A 72 72.12 26.11 -10.79
C PRO A 72 71.08 26.10 -9.66
N ASN A 73 70.99 27.18 -8.88
CA ASN A 73 70.03 27.36 -7.79
C ASN A 73 68.58 27.62 -8.23
N TYR A 74 68.33 27.87 -9.52
CA TYR A 74 66.98 27.99 -10.09
C TYR A 74 66.49 26.67 -10.69
N LEU A 75 67.38 25.71 -10.93
CA LEU A 75 67.05 24.40 -11.47
C LEU A 75 66.50 23.48 -10.37
N LEU A 76 65.69 22.48 -10.75
CA LEU A 76 65.21 21.47 -9.80
C LEU A 76 66.38 20.66 -9.20
N ARG A 77 67.48 20.48 -9.94
CA ARG A 77 68.77 19.88 -9.51
C ARG A 77 69.94 20.42 -10.33
N GLU A 78 71.14 20.48 -9.74
CA GLU A 78 72.37 21.03 -10.36
C GLU A 78 72.88 20.20 -11.56
N ASN A 79 72.88 18.86 -11.48
CA ASN A 79 73.35 17.95 -12.53
C ASN A 79 72.19 17.15 -13.15
N PHE A 80 71.29 17.87 -13.84
CA PHE A 80 69.98 17.36 -14.26
C PHE A 80 69.99 16.17 -15.25
N LEU A 81 71.12 15.86 -15.90
CA LEU A 81 71.21 14.87 -16.99
C LEU A 81 72.30 13.80 -16.82
N ASP A 82 72.92 13.71 -15.65
CA ASP A 82 73.87 12.64 -15.36
C ASP A 82 73.23 11.55 -14.47
N PHE A 83 73.13 10.34 -15.05
CA PHE A 83 72.74 9.04 -14.46
C PHE A 83 71.27 8.84 -14.04
N ASP A 84 70.46 8.54 -15.05
CA ASP A 84 69.31 7.62 -15.25
C ASP A 84 68.23 7.30 -14.17
N ASP A 85 68.36 7.66 -12.89
CA ASP A 85 67.32 7.33 -11.89
C ASP A 85 66.86 8.50 -11.01
N LYS A 86 67.47 9.68 -11.18
CA LYS A 86 67.39 10.76 -10.19
C LYS A 86 66.74 12.05 -10.69
N SER A 87 66.61 12.29 -11.99
CA SER A 87 65.99 13.49 -12.56
C SER A 87 64.46 13.39 -12.61
N THR A 88 63.83 13.25 -11.43
CA THR A 88 62.37 13.07 -11.30
C THR A 88 61.70 14.28 -10.65
N ALA A 89 60.78 14.94 -11.38
CA ALA A 89 59.76 15.81 -10.79
C ALA A 89 58.56 14.97 -10.35
N LYS A 90 57.98 15.25 -9.17
CA LYS A 90 56.83 14.50 -8.62
C LYS A 90 55.58 15.36 -8.70
N THR A 91 54.60 14.93 -9.49
CA THR A 91 53.28 15.56 -9.53
C THR A 91 52.24 14.46 -9.37
N LEU A 92 51.50 14.51 -8.26
CA LEU A 92 50.36 13.63 -7.94
C LEU A 92 50.66 12.11 -7.89
N GLY A 93 51.92 11.66 -7.85
CA GLY A 93 52.27 10.23 -7.74
C GLY A 93 52.74 9.58 -9.04
N ILE A 94 52.64 10.29 -10.16
CA ILE A 94 53.38 10.02 -11.39
C ILE A 94 54.72 10.76 -11.31
N ARG A 95 55.80 10.11 -11.73
CA ARG A 95 57.12 10.75 -11.90
C ARG A 95 57.39 10.96 -13.37
N TRP A 96 57.96 12.11 -13.70
CA TRP A 96 58.49 12.37 -15.04
C TRP A 96 60.02 12.30 -15.00
N ASN A 97 60.60 11.46 -15.85
CA ASN A 97 62.02 11.45 -16.15
C ASN A 97 62.23 12.31 -17.41
N ALA A 98 62.80 13.49 -17.23
CA ALA A 98 62.97 14.45 -18.31
C ALA A 98 64.03 14.03 -19.35
N SER A 99 65.03 13.23 -18.94
CA SER A 99 66.08 12.76 -19.86
C SER A 99 65.53 11.80 -20.92
N SER A 100 64.66 10.88 -20.49
CA SER A 100 63.98 9.92 -21.38
C SER A 100 62.65 10.44 -21.92
N ASP A 101 62.24 11.62 -21.46
CA ASP A 101 60.91 12.22 -21.66
C ASP A 101 59.74 11.25 -21.43
N SER A 102 59.80 10.49 -20.33
CA SER A 102 58.82 9.46 -20.00
C SER A 102 58.26 9.59 -18.58
N PHE A 103 57.00 9.19 -18.43
CA PHE A 103 56.34 9.01 -17.15
C PHE A 103 56.58 7.59 -16.61
N LEU A 104 56.74 7.50 -15.30
CA LEU A 104 56.92 6.25 -14.56
C LEU A 104 56.16 6.28 -13.23
N PHE A 105 55.81 5.09 -12.75
CA PHE A 105 55.10 4.91 -11.47
C PHE A 105 56.07 4.47 -10.38
N VAL A 106 55.81 4.90 -9.15
CA VAL A 106 56.60 4.48 -7.99
C VAL A 106 55.77 3.52 -7.16
N PRO A 107 56.19 2.26 -7.02
CA PRO A 107 55.51 1.32 -6.17
C PRO A 107 55.61 1.82 -4.72
N THR A 108 54.44 1.95 -4.10
CA THR A 108 54.39 2.12 -2.65
C THR A 108 54.77 0.82 -1.97
N VAL A 109 55.69 0.87 -1.01
CA VAL A 109 56.01 -0.30 -0.18
C VAL A 109 54.80 -0.62 0.69
N PHE A 110 54.25 -1.82 0.54
CA PHE A 110 53.21 -2.32 1.44
C PHE A 110 53.89 -2.89 2.69
N SER A 111 53.53 -2.37 3.87
CA SER A 111 53.91 -3.02 5.12
C SER A 111 53.17 -4.36 5.21
N GLU A 112 53.90 -5.45 5.37
CA GLU A 112 53.28 -6.76 5.63
C GLU A 112 52.51 -6.69 6.95
N SER A 113 51.19 -6.80 6.86
CA SER A 113 50.32 -6.90 8.03
C SER A 113 50.01 -8.37 8.31
N SER A 114 50.05 -8.78 9.58
CA SER A 114 49.61 -10.11 10.01
C SER A 114 48.10 -10.30 9.84
N ARG A 115 47.34 -9.22 9.69
CA ARG A 115 45.88 -9.21 9.53
C ARG A 115 45.48 -8.19 8.48
N TYR A 116 44.93 -8.65 7.36
CA TYR A 116 44.35 -7.78 6.35
C TYR A 116 42.84 -7.63 6.56
N THR A 117 42.40 -6.38 6.60
CA THR A 117 41.01 -5.96 6.71
C THR A 117 40.54 -5.32 5.40
N LYS A 118 39.22 -5.23 5.24
CA LYS A 118 38.59 -4.53 4.11
C LYS A 118 39.11 -3.08 4.00
N ARG A 119 39.26 -2.40 5.13
CA ARG A 119 39.78 -1.02 5.21
C ARG A 119 41.20 -0.91 4.69
N GLU A 120 42.09 -1.80 5.11
CA GLU A 120 43.50 -1.78 4.68
C GLU A 120 43.66 -2.06 3.19
N VAL A 121 42.94 -3.06 2.67
CA VAL A 121 42.96 -3.38 1.23
C VAL A 121 42.49 -2.16 0.43
N PHE A 122 41.35 -1.56 0.79
CA PHE A 122 40.84 -0.37 0.11
C PHE A 122 41.83 0.79 0.16
N SER A 123 42.40 1.07 1.34
CA SER A 123 43.41 2.13 1.51
C SER A 123 44.63 1.90 0.61
N GLN A 124 45.12 0.66 0.51
CA GLN A 124 46.25 0.31 -0.33
C GLN A 124 45.94 0.45 -1.83
N ILE A 125 44.73 0.06 -2.26
CA ILE A 125 44.27 0.27 -3.66
C ILE A 125 44.24 1.76 -4.00
N SER A 126 43.74 2.60 -3.09
CA SER A 126 43.62 4.05 -3.31
C SER A 126 44.96 4.81 -3.31
N LYS A 127 46.07 4.20 -2.86
CA LYS A 127 47.41 4.84 -2.88
C LYS A 127 47.98 4.93 -4.28
N LEU A 128 47.57 4.06 -5.21
CA LEU A 128 47.99 4.15 -6.60
C LEU A 128 47.19 5.26 -7.30
N PHE A 129 47.85 6.37 -7.60
CA PHE A 129 47.26 7.47 -8.34
C PHE A 129 47.56 7.32 -9.84
N ASP A 130 46.53 6.95 -10.59
CA ASP A 130 46.57 6.79 -12.05
C ASP A 130 45.39 7.57 -12.69
N PRO A 131 45.55 8.89 -12.89
CA PRO A 131 44.47 9.75 -13.38
C PRO A 131 44.15 9.53 -14.86
N ALA A 132 45.15 9.13 -15.65
CA ALA A 132 44.99 8.83 -17.07
C ALA A 132 44.51 7.39 -17.32
N GLY A 133 44.60 6.50 -16.33
CA GLY A 133 44.18 5.11 -16.44
C GLY A 133 45.15 4.23 -17.23
N TRP A 134 46.43 4.59 -17.29
CA TRP A 134 47.43 3.79 -18.02
C TRP A 134 47.63 2.40 -17.40
N LEU A 135 47.39 2.27 -16.09
CA LEU A 135 47.41 1.02 -15.34
C LEU A 135 46.00 0.46 -15.12
N ALA A 136 45.00 0.89 -15.91
CA ALA A 136 43.62 0.47 -15.75
C ALA A 136 43.42 -1.07 -15.69
N PRO A 137 44.13 -1.91 -16.49
CA PRO A 137 44.05 -3.37 -16.37
C PRO A 137 44.57 -3.93 -15.04
N CYS A 138 45.58 -3.28 -14.44
CA CYS A 138 46.08 -3.66 -13.12
C CYS A 138 45.11 -3.22 -12.01
N VAL A 139 44.62 -1.98 -12.11
CA VAL A 139 43.72 -1.38 -11.13
C VAL A 139 42.36 -2.08 -11.09
N VAL A 140 41.83 -2.53 -12.25
CA VAL A 140 40.52 -3.19 -12.30
C VAL A 140 40.53 -4.53 -11.55
N LEU A 141 41.63 -5.29 -11.56
CA LEU A 141 41.75 -6.53 -10.78
C LEU A 141 41.56 -6.28 -9.28
N ALA A 142 42.19 -5.22 -8.78
CA ALA A 142 42.05 -4.81 -7.39
C ALA A 142 40.63 -4.31 -7.07
N LYS A 143 40.00 -3.55 -7.98
CA LYS A 143 38.60 -3.11 -7.84
C LYS A 143 37.60 -4.28 -7.85
N ILE A 144 37.81 -5.29 -8.70
CA ILE A 144 36.98 -6.51 -8.75
C ILE A 144 37.14 -7.30 -7.45
N LEU A 145 38.37 -7.49 -6.98
CA LEU A 145 38.62 -8.13 -5.68
C LEU A 145 37.94 -7.36 -4.54
N MET A 146 38.00 -6.03 -4.56
CA MET A 146 37.31 -5.21 -3.58
C MET A 146 35.80 -5.49 -3.58
N GLN A 147 35.17 -5.56 -4.76
CA GLN A 147 33.76 -5.94 -4.89
C GLN A 147 33.48 -7.34 -4.32
N HIS A 148 34.37 -8.32 -4.54
CA HIS A 148 34.23 -9.65 -3.92
C HIS A 148 34.28 -9.56 -2.39
N ILE A 149 35.23 -8.83 -1.80
CA ILE A 149 35.32 -8.63 -0.34
C ILE A 149 34.05 -7.96 0.21
N TRP A 150 33.41 -7.07 -0.56
CA TRP A 150 32.11 -6.50 -0.21
C TRP A 150 31.00 -7.54 -0.18
N ILE A 151 30.94 -8.43 -1.17
CA ILE A 151 29.94 -9.51 -1.28
C ILE A 151 30.10 -10.54 -0.16
N GLU A 152 31.32 -10.78 0.33
CA GLU A 152 31.60 -11.69 1.45
C GLU A 152 31.02 -11.23 2.80
N GLY A 153 30.52 -10.00 2.90
CA GLY A 153 29.81 -9.52 4.10
C GLY A 153 30.70 -9.25 5.33
N THR A 154 32.03 -9.24 5.16
CA THR A 154 32.98 -8.92 6.24
C THR A 154 32.84 -7.47 6.72
N GLY A 155 32.98 -7.22 8.03
CA GLY A 155 33.08 -5.87 8.59
C GLY A 155 34.30 -5.09 8.09
N TRP A 156 34.32 -3.76 8.29
CA TRP A 156 35.43 -2.90 7.82
C TRP A 156 36.79 -3.27 8.40
N ASP A 157 36.82 -3.62 9.69
CA ASP A 157 38.02 -3.93 10.47
C ASP A 157 38.11 -5.44 10.80
N GLU A 158 37.22 -6.23 10.19
CA GLU A 158 37.26 -7.70 10.26
C GLU A 158 38.26 -8.27 9.25
N ARG A 159 38.79 -9.46 9.57
CA ARG A 159 39.75 -10.14 8.70
C ARG A 159 39.04 -10.61 7.43
N ILE A 160 39.62 -10.32 6.27
CA ILE A 160 39.12 -10.82 4.99
C ILE A 160 39.26 -12.34 4.90
N THR A 161 38.46 -12.98 4.05
CA THR A 161 38.51 -14.45 3.88
C THR A 161 39.86 -14.91 3.35
N ASN A 162 40.22 -16.17 3.60
CA ASN A 162 41.47 -16.74 3.08
C ASN A 162 41.53 -16.72 1.54
N LYS A 163 40.37 -16.83 0.86
CA LYS A 163 40.26 -16.75 -0.59
C LYS A 163 40.61 -15.34 -1.10
N SER A 164 39.97 -14.31 -0.54
CA SER A 164 40.26 -12.91 -0.87
C SER A 164 41.69 -12.51 -0.50
N LEU A 165 42.20 -13.03 0.62
CA LEU A 165 43.58 -12.81 1.06
C LEU A 165 44.60 -13.38 0.06
N ALA A 166 44.38 -14.59 -0.46
CA ALA A 166 45.27 -15.19 -1.45
C ALA A 166 45.31 -14.36 -2.75
N GLN A 167 44.13 -13.89 -3.21
CA GLN A 167 44.04 -13.00 -4.37
C GLN A 167 44.73 -11.66 -4.12
N TRP A 168 44.55 -11.07 -2.93
CA TRP A 168 45.23 -9.83 -2.57
C TRP A 168 46.75 -9.98 -2.54
N LYS A 169 47.26 -11.04 -1.91
CA LYS A 169 48.70 -11.32 -1.86
C LYS A 169 49.32 -11.47 -3.25
N SER A 170 48.60 -12.10 -4.18
CA SER A 170 49.03 -12.20 -5.59
C SER A 170 49.14 -10.83 -6.28
N ILE A 171 48.18 -9.92 -6.04
CA ILE A 171 48.27 -8.56 -6.56
C ILE A 171 49.45 -7.81 -5.92
N GLN A 172 49.64 -7.94 -4.59
CA GLN A 172 50.73 -7.27 -3.88
C GLN A 172 52.11 -7.76 -4.35
N SER A 173 52.31 -9.07 -4.52
CA SER A 173 53.60 -9.62 -4.95
C SER A 173 54.04 -9.11 -6.33
N ASN A 174 53.08 -8.86 -7.22
CA ASN A 174 53.33 -8.37 -8.57
C ASN A 174 53.34 -6.83 -8.69
N TYR A 175 53.03 -6.11 -7.61
CA TYR A 175 52.85 -4.66 -7.67
C TYR A 175 54.15 -3.90 -7.94
N HIS A 176 55.30 -4.41 -7.53
CA HIS A 176 56.59 -3.74 -7.71
C HIS A 176 56.97 -3.53 -9.19
N TYR A 177 56.52 -4.42 -10.09
CA TYR A 177 56.76 -4.34 -11.53
C TYR A 177 56.13 -3.10 -12.21
N ILE A 178 55.22 -2.37 -11.55
CA ILE A 178 54.70 -1.11 -12.13
C ILE A 178 55.81 -0.07 -12.35
N GLN A 179 56.94 -0.19 -11.62
CA GLN A 179 58.08 0.71 -11.76
C GLN A 179 58.81 0.53 -13.09
N ASP A 180 58.59 -0.57 -13.80
CA ASP A 180 59.26 -0.89 -15.07
C ASP A 180 58.47 -0.33 -16.26
N ILE A 181 57.23 0.08 -16.04
CA ILE A 181 56.37 0.68 -17.06
C ILE A 181 56.89 2.10 -17.37
N ARG A 182 57.12 2.37 -18.66
CA ARG A 182 57.54 3.67 -19.19
C ARG A 182 56.49 4.16 -20.18
N ILE A 183 56.03 5.40 -19.99
CA ILE A 183 54.97 5.99 -20.82
C ILE A 183 55.52 7.27 -21.45
N PRO A 184 55.66 7.35 -22.77
CA PRO A 184 56.14 8.57 -23.43
C PRO A 184 55.27 9.78 -23.06
N ARG A 185 55.88 10.88 -22.59
CA ARG A 185 55.13 12.12 -22.33
C ARG A 185 54.66 12.75 -23.64
N TRP A 186 55.55 12.80 -24.63
CA TRP A 186 55.25 13.35 -25.95
C TRP A 186 54.59 12.30 -26.84
N LEU A 187 53.43 12.64 -27.40
CA LEU A 187 52.61 11.76 -28.24
C LEU A 187 53.00 11.84 -29.73
N ASN A 188 54.19 12.35 -30.06
CA ASN A 188 54.66 12.64 -31.43
C ASN A 188 53.76 13.59 -32.23
N PHE A 189 52.97 14.43 -31.56
CA PHE A 189 52.10 15.42 -32.18
C PHE A 189 52.84 16.72 -32.53
N SER A 190 52.57 17.25 -33.72
CA SER A 190 52.93 18.58 -34.20
C SER A 190 51.76 19.13 -35.04
N PRO A 191 51.53 20.47 -35.12
CA PRO A 191 50.37 21.06 -35.81
C PRO A 191 50.25 20.69 -37.29
N ASN A 192 51.36 20.32 -37.94
CA ASN A 192 51.41 19.93 -39.35
C ASN A 192 51.05 18.46 -39.60
N CYS A 193 50.84 17.67 -38.55
CA CYS A 193 50.55 16.24 -38.67
C CYS A 193 49.05 15.98 -38.72
N THR A 194 48.66 14.88 -39.38
CA THR A 194 47.27 14.42 -39.34
C THR A 194 47.05 13.61 -38.06
N VAL A 195 45.91 13.85 -37.41
CA VAL A 195 45.59 13.25 -36.11
C VAL A 195 44.28 12.48 -36.21
N GLN A 196 44.27 11.28 -35.65
CA GLN A 196 43.08 10.47 -35.51
C GLN A 196 43.00 9.95 -34.06
N PHE A 197 41.80 9.95 -33.50
CA PHE A 197 41.52 9.37 -32.19
C PHE A 197 40.75 8.06 -32.36
N HIS A 198 41.29 6.99 -31.79
CA HIS A 198 40.71 5.65 -31.86
C HIS A 198 40.27 5.23 -30.46
N GLY A 199 38.95 5.25 -30.25
CA GLY A 199 38.30 4.82 -29.03
C GLY A 199 37.86 3.36 -29.11
N PHE A 200 38.23 2.54 -28.14
CA PHE A 200 37.83 1.13 -28.05
C PHE A 200 37.01 0.92 -26.79
N CYS A 201 35.95 0.12 -26.86
CA CYS A 201 35.21 -0.31 -25.68
C CYS A 201 34.96 -1.81 -25.69
N ASP A 202 34.82 -2.35 -24.48
CA ASP A 202 34.51 -3.75 -24.25
C ASP A 202 33.85 -3.95 -22.87
N ALA A 203 33.20 -5.10 -22.67
CA ALA A 203 32.76 -5.53 -21.37
C ALA A 203 32.90 -7.05 -21.13
N SER A 204 33.35 -7.39 -19.94
CA SER A 204 33.24 -8.72 -19.35
C SER A 204 32.11 -8.78 -18.31
N GLU A 205 31.82 -9.99 -17.81
CA GLU A 205 30.89 -10.16 -16.68
C GLU A 205 31.33 -9.41 -15.41
N LYS A 206 32.62 -9.07 -15.28
CA LYS A 206 33.21 -8.48 -14.07
C LYS A 206 33.42 -6.98 -14.17
N ALA A 207 33.74 -6.45 -15.35
CA ALA A 207 33.98 -5.03 -15.57
C ALA A 207 33.82 -4.66 -17.03
N TYR A 208 33.63 -3.37 -17.30
CA TYR A 208 33.61 -2.80 -18.64
C TYR A 208 34.58 -1.64 -18.73
N ALA A 209 35.11 -1.44 -19.94
CA ALA A 209 36.25 -0.55 -20.17
C ALA A 209 36.07 0.29 -21.43
N ALA A 210 36.77 1.42 -21.43
CA ALA A 210 36.97 2.25 -22.60
C ALA A 210 38.44 2.69 -22.65
N VAL A 211 39.03 2.70 -23.85
CA VAL A 211 40.45 2.98 -24.09
C VAL A 211 40.55 3.94 -25.26
N LEU A 212 41.41 4.95 -25.17
CA LEU A 212 41.61 5.95 -26.22
C LEU A 212 43.06 5.98 -26.66
N TYR A 213 43.27 5.79 -27.96
CA TYR A 213 44.56 5.98 -28.61
C TYR A 213 44.53 7.23 -29.48
N ILE A 214 45.69 7.87 -29.60
CA ILE A 214 45.97 8.84 -30.63
C ILE A 214 46.82 8.17 -31.70
N ARG A 215 46.49 8.41 -32.96
CA ARG A 215 47.28 8.07 -34.13
C ARG A 215 47.71 9.37 -34.78
N VAL A 216 49.02 9.57 -34.89
CA VAL A 216 49.61 10.75 -35.52
C VAL A 216 50.39 10.31 -36.76
N VAL A 217 50.10 10.93 -37.90
CA VAL A 217 50.86 10.72 -39.13
C VAL A 217 51.62 11.99 -39.50
N CYS A 218 52.95 11.90 -39.47
CA CYS A 218 53.86 12.95 -39.87
C CYS A 218 54.84 12.36 -40.89
N GLU A 219 55.03 13.00 -42.05
CA GLU A 219 56.09 12.63 -43.02
C GLU A 219 56.14 11.13 -43.35
N ASN A 220 54.98 10.50 -43.61
CA ASN A 220 54.83 9.06 -43.85
C ASN A 220 55.29 8.14 -42.70
N ARG A 221 55.34 8.63 -41.46
CA ARG A 221 55.50 7.80 -40.26
C ARG A 221 54.23 7.86 -39.42
N VAL A 222 53.82 6.71 -38.93
CA VAL A 222 52.65 6.57 -38.06
C VAL A 222 53.12 6.31 -36.64
N TYR A 223 52.59 7.09 -35.71
CA TYR A 223 52.82 6.90 -34.28
C TYR A 223 51.48 6.67 -33.60
N THR A 224 51.39 5.63 -32.79
CA THR A 224 50.21 5.32 -31.99
C THR A 224 50.56 5.30 -30.52
N HIS A 225 49.75 5.98 -29.70
CA HIS A 225 50.01 6.09 -28.27
C HIS A 225 48.70 5.97 -27.48
N LEU A 226 48.75 5.25 -26.36
CA LEU A 226 47.66 5.24 -25.38
C LEU A 226 47.54 6.61 -24.71
N VAL A 227 46.41 7.29 -24.91
CA VAL A 227 46.13 8.59 -24.28
C VAL A 227 45.56 8.38 -22.89
N THR A 228 44.49 7.59 -22.80
CA THR A 228 43.80 7.33 -21.54
C THR A 228 43.01 6.02 -21.59
N ALA A 229 42.71 5.45 -20.43
CA ALA A 229 41.70 4.42 -20.30
C ALA A 229 40.83 4.62 -19.05
N LYS A 230 39.63 4.05 -19.07
CA LYS A 230 38.72 4.03 -17.92
C LYS A 230 38.11 2.66 -17.77
N THR A 231 38.04 2.19 -16.53
CA THR A 231 37.39 0.92 -16.16
C THR A 231 36.35 1.14 -15.08
N ARG A 232 35.24 0.40 -15.17
CA ARG A 232 34.20 0.33 -14.15
C ARG A 232 33.86 -1.12 -13.87
N VAL A 233 33.76 -1.48 -12.59
CA VAL A 233 33.33 -2.81 -12.17
C VAL A 233 31.85 -2.98 -12.52
N ALA A 234 31.49 -4.16 -13.03
CA ALA A 234 30.13 -4.50 -13.38
C ALA A 234 29.23 -4.42 -12.12
N PRO A 235 27.95 -4.01 -12.25
CA PRO A 235 27.05 -3.98 -11.11
C PRO A 235 26.84 -5.37 -10.50
N ILE A 236 26.70 -5.44 -9.16
CA ILE A 236 26.38 -6.71 -8.46
C ILE A 236 25.06 -7.30 -8.96
N LYS A 237 24.09 -6.44 -9.31
CA LYS A 237 22.86 -6.87 -9.97
C LYS A 237 23.20 -7.35 -11.38
N THR A 238 23.00 -8.64 -11.61
CA THR A 238 23.24 -9.28 -12.91
C THR A 238 22.48 -8.56 -14.03
N ILE A 239 23.24 -8.11 -15.01
CA ILE A 239 22.74 -7.58 -16.29
C ILE A 239 23.40 -8.36 -17.42
N SER A 240 22.75 -8.42 -18.58
CA SER A 240 23.26 -9.18 -19.71
C SER A 240 24.56 -8.57 -20.27
N ILE A 241 25.42 -9.42 -20.84
CA ILE A 241 26.67 -9.00 -21.48
C ILE A 241 26.43 -7.89 -22.52
N PRO A 242 25.43 -7.97 -23.43
CA PRO A 242 25.17 -6.88 -24.38
C PRO A 242 24.84 -5.54 -23.72
N ARG A 243 24.16 -5.56 -22.57
CA ARG A 243 23.89 -4.33 -21.80
C ARG A 243 25.15 -3.78 -21.13
N LEU A 244 26.10 -4.63 -20.75
CA LEU A 244 27.41 -4.22 -20.23
C LEU A 244 28.29 -3.65 -21.35
N GLU A 245 28.32 -4.29 -22.52
CA GLU A 245 29.01 -3.80 -23.72
C GLU A 245 28.50 -2.41 -24.12
N LEU A 246 27.17 -2.21 -24.10
CA LEU A 246 26.56 -0.88 -24.29
C LEU A 246 26.98 0.13 -23.22
N CYS A 247 27.20 -0.30 -21.96
CA CYS A 247 27.74 0.57 -20.92
C CYS A 247 29.22 0.93 -21.18
N GLY A 248 30.01 0.01 -21.75
CA GLY A 248 31.35 0.30 -22.27
C GLY A 248 31.33 1.35 -23.37
N ALA A 249 30.40 1.24 -24.32
CA ALA A 249 30.20 2.24 -25.38
C ALA A 249 29.82 3.63 -24.83
N VAL A 250 28.93 3.69 -23.84
CA VAL A 250 28.62 4.96 -23.14
C VAL A 250 29.85 5.53 -22.45
N LEU A 251 30.62 4.69 -21.76
CA LEU A 251 31.84 5.12 -21.06
C LEU A 251 32.87 5.71 -22.05
N LEU A 252 32.99 5.12 -23.24
CA LEU A 252 33.85 5.64 -24.29
C LEU A 252 33.38 7.00 -24.81
N ALA A 253 32.08 7.14 -25.11
CA ALA A 253 31.51 8.41 -25.58
C ALA A 253 31.73 9.54 -24.55
N GLU A 254 31.43 9.29 -23.27
CA GLU A 254 31.67 10.25 -22.18
C GLU A 254 33.17 10.61 -22.03
N MET A 255 34.05 9.62 -22.25
CA MET A 255 35.49 9.83 -22.15
C MET A 255 36.01 10.72 -23.29
N LEU A 256 35.54 10.49 -24.52
CA LEU A 256 35.89 11.29 -25.69
C LEU A 256 35.45 12.75 -25.52
N ASP A 257 34.18 12.99 -25.15
CA ASP A 257 33.64 14.33 -24.91
C ASP A 257 34.45 15.12 -23.87
N SER A 258 34.81 14.44 -22.78
CA SER A 258 35.54 15.05 -21.67
C SER A 258 37.01 15.37 -21.98
N ILE A 259 37.63 14.68 -22.94
CA ILE A 259 39.09 14.73 -23.17
C ILE A 259 39.41 15.50 -24.44
N LEU A 260 38.71 15.24 -25.55
CA LEU A 260 39.01 15.84 -26.83
C LEU A 260 38.85 17.37 -26.79
N SER A 261 37.85 17.87 -26.06
CA SER A 261 37.64 19.29 -25.81
C SER A 261 38.83 19.98 -25.10
N LYS A 262 39.65 19.22 -24.38
CA LYS A 262 40.79 19.74 -23.58
C LYS A 262 42.15 19.61 -24.27
N LEU A 263 42.29 18.72 -25.25
CA LEU A 263 43.57 18.46 -25.94
C LEU A 263 43.97 19.58 -26.93
N LYS A 264 43.10 20.58 -27.17
CA LYS A 264 43.34 21.74 -28.08
C LYS A 264 43.82 21.36 -29.49
N VAL A 265 43.54 20.15 -29.95
CA VAL A 265 43.81 19.72 -31.33
C VAL A 265 42.67 20.21 -32.22
N LYS A 266 42.95 21.10 -33.19
CA LYS A 266 41.91 21.75 -34.01
C LYS A 266 41.37 20.87 -35.14
N ASN A 267 42.20 19.96 -35.66
CA ASN A 267 41.85 19.10 -36.80
C ASN A 267 42.17 17.64 -36.45
N TYR A 268 41.14 16.83 -36.21
CA TYR A 268 41.29 15.40 -35.98
C TYR A 268 40.07 14.62 -36.47
N GLU A 269 40.28 13.35 -36.81
CA GLU A 269 39.20 12.40 -37.05
C GLU A 269 38.96 11.52 -35.81
N THR A 270 37.75 10.99 -35.65
CA THR A 270 37.41 10.11 -34.52
C THR A 270 36.80 8.81 -35.03
N TYR A 271 37.26 7.70 -34.45
CA TYR A 271 36.79 6.35 -34.73
C TYR A 271 36.48 5.64 -33.41
N CYS A 272 35.29 5.05 -33.29
CA CYS A 272 34.89 4.25 -32.15
C CYS A 272 34.78 2.78 -32.55
N TRP A 273 35.29 1.88 -31.71
CA TRP A 273 35.42 0.46 -32.01
C TRP A 273 34.81 -0.38 -30.89
N THR A 274 34.01 -1.37 -31.28
CA THR A 274 33.46 -2.39 -30.37
C THR A 274 33.41 -3.73 -31.11
N ASP A 275 33.62 -4.83 -30.40
CA ASP A 275 33.41 -6.19 -30.90
C ASP A 275 31.97 -6.68 -30.77
N SER A 276 31.12 -5.91 -30.08
CA SER A 276 29.70 -6.21 -29.95
C SER A 276 28.91 -5.79 -31.19
N THR A 277 28.60 -6.76 -32.04
CA THR A 277 27.65 -6.58 -33.15
C THR A 277 26.25 -6.20 -32.66
N ILE A 278 25.87 -6.62 -31.43
CA ILE A 278 24.60 -6.23 -30.82
C ILE A 278 24.58 -4.74 -30.51
N VAL A 279 25.64 -4.19 -29.90
CA VAL A 279 25.74 -2.74 -29.66
C VAL A 279 25.69 -1.95 -30.97
N LEU A 280 26.37 -2.41 -32.01
CA LEU A 280 26.31 -1.78 -33.33
C LEU A 280 24.90 -1.82 -33.93
N SER A 281 24.20 -2.94 -33.83
CA SER A 281 22.81 -3.07 -34.31
C SER A 281 21.84 -2.16 -33.55
N TRP A 282 22.11 -1.96 -32.26
CA TRP A 282 21.38 -1.02 -31.41
C TRP A 282 21.62 0.43 -31.81
N LEU A 283 22.87 0.82 -32.06
CA LEU A 283 23.25 2.16 -32.54
C LEU A 283 22.71 2.48 -33.94
N ALA A 284 22.54 1.46 -34.79
CA ALA A 284 22.04 1.62 -36.15
C ALA A 284 20.54 2.00 -36.24
N LYS A 285 19.73 1.75 -35.18
CA LYS A 285 18.31 2.13 -35.15
C LYS A 285 18.05 3.30 -34.20
N SER A 286 16.95 4.00 -34.42
CA SER A 286 16.51 5.10 -33.56
C SER A 286 16.33 4.66 -32.09
N PRO A 287 16.73 5.47 -31.09
CA PRO A 287 16.54 5.16 -29.67
C PRO A 287 15.10 4.80 -29.29
N CYS A 288 14.10 5.34 -30.00
CA CYS A 288 12.69 5.09 -29.70
C CYS A 288 12.28 3.63 -29.96
N THR A 289 13.03 2.89 -30.79
CA THR A 289 12.82 1.47 -31.12
C THR A 289 13.02 0.56 -29.91
N TRP A 290 13.88 0.93 -28.97
CA TRP A 290 14.37 0.05 -27.91
C TRP A 290 13.66 0.24 -26.57
N LEU A 291 13.73 -0.79 -25.71
CA LEU A 291 13.31 -0.71 -24.31
C LEU A 291 14.16 0.31 -23.54
N THR A 292 13.61 0.83 -22.44
CA THR A 292 14.10 2.03 -21.75
C THR A 292 15.59 2.01 -21.39
N PHE A 293 16.13 0.86 -20.97
CA PHE A 293 17.55 0.75 -20.60
C PHE A 293 18.47 1.05 -21.79
N VAL A 294 18.18 0.42 -22.93
CA VAL A 294 18.94 0.51 -24.18
C VAL A 294 18.69 1.86 -24.84
N ALA A 295 17.43 2.28 -24.95
CA ALA A 295 17.04 3.58 -25.51
C ALA A 295 17.78 4.75 -24.87
N ASN A 296 17.80 4.83 -23.53
CA ASN A 296 18.43 5.95 -22.84
C ASN A 296 19.96 6.02 -23.06
N ARG A 297 20.62 4.86 -23.18
CA ARG A 297 22.07 4.78 -23.38
C ARG A 297 22.48 5.10 -24.81
N ILE A 298 21.72 4.60 -25.78
CA ILE A 298 21.89 4.98 -27.19
C ILE A 298 21.66 6.48 -27.36
N SER A 299 20.59 7.04 -26.79
CA SER A 299 20.37 8.49 -26.83
C SER A 299 21.57 9.28 -26.30
N LYS A 300 22.19 8.80 -25.22
CA LYS A 300 23.39 9.44 -24.66
C LYS A 300 24.60 9.35 -25.59
N ILE A 301 24.84 8.19 -26.22
CA ILE A 301 25.94 8.01 -27.17
C ILE A 301 25.72 8.91 -28.40
N VAL A 302 24.54 8.84 -29.01
CA VAL A 302 24.21 9.57 -30.26
C VAL A 302 24.22 11.09 -30.07
N GLN A 303 23.99 11.59 -28.85
CA GLN A 303 24.13 13.02 -28.54
C GLN A 303 25.58 13.51 -28.57
N ILE A 304 26.56 12.61 -28.37
CA ILE A 304 27.97 12.95 -28.29
C ILE A 304 28.69 12.58 -29.59
N ILE A 305 28.42 11.39 -30.12
CA ILE A 305 29.13 10.81 -31.27
C ILE A 305 28.10 10.23 -32.23
N ASP A 306 28.17 10.66 -33.49
CA ASP A 306 27.34 10.11 -34.56
C ASP A 306 27.62 8.60 -34.74
N PRO A 307 26.58 7.74 -34.80
CA PRO A 307 26.72 6.31 -35.11
C PRO A 307 27.62 5.98 -36.29
N ILE A 308 27.78 6.87 -37.28
CA ILE A 308 28.66 6.65 -38.45
C ILE A 308 30.14 6.46 -38.07
N HIS A 309 30.56 6.95 -36.91
CA HIS A 309 31.93 6.79 -36.42
C HIS A 309 32.18 5.44 -35.72
N TRP A 310 31.13 4.64 -35.48
CA TRP A 310 31.22 3.34 -34.83
C TRP A 310 31.50 2.23 -35.83
N ARG A 311 32.51 1.40 -35.52
CA ARG A 311 32.97 0.29 -36.35
C ARG A 311 33.13 -0.97 -35.51
N HIS A 312 33.03 -2.11 -36.19
CA HIS A 312 33.31 -3.40 -35.58
C HIS A 312 34.82 -3.66 -35.51
N ILE A 313 35.26 -4.40 -34.49
CA ILE A 313 36.60 -4.98 -34.38
C ILE A 313 36.48 -6.41 -33.83
N SER A 314 37.41 -7.31 -34.17
CA SER A 314 37.47 -8.63 -33.52
C SER A 314 37.95 -8.51 -32.06
N SER A 315 37.40 -9.29 -31.13
CA SER A 315 37.79 -9.28 -29.71
C SER A 315 39.29 -9.45 -29.48
N GLU A 316 39.98 -10.27 -30.28
CA GLU A 316 41.44 -10.49 -30.19
C GLU A 316 42.27 -9.22 -30.43
N ASN A 317 41.72 -8.30 -31.23
CA ASN A 317 42.33 -7.04 -31.56
C ASN A 317 41.77 -5.89 -30.71
N ASN A 318 40.88 -6.16 -29.74
CA ASN A 318 40.25 -5.13 -28.93
C ASN A 318 41.08 -4.87 -27.65
N PRO A 319 41.84 -3.76 -27.54
CA PRO A 319 42.62 -3.47 -26.34
C PRO A 319 41.74 -3.23 -25.10
N ALA A 320 40.46 -2.88 -25.28
CA ALA A 320 39.53 -2.72 -24.16
C ALA A 320 39.22 -4.04 -23.44
N ASP A 321 39.37 -5.21 -24.09
CA ASP A 321 39.20 -6.53 -23.45
C ASP A 321 40.24 -6.77 -22.35
N ILE A 322 41.48 -6.32 -22.57
CA ILE A 322 42.55 -6.35 -21.55
C ILE A 322 42.12 -5.56 -20.30
N ALA A 323 41.51 -4.38 -20.49
CA ALA A 323 41.05 -3.54 -19.40
C ALA A 323 39.73 -3.99 -18.77
N SER A 324 38.86 -4.70 -19.50
CA SER A 324 37.59 -5.22 -18.99
C SER A 324 37.77 -6.50 -18.16
N ARG A 325 38.82 -7.30 -18.46
CA ARG A 325 39.17 -8.53 -17.72
C ARG A 325 40.22 -8.31 -16.64
N GLY A 326 41.14 -7.38 -16.89
CA GLY A 326 42.27 -7.07 -16.03
C GLY A 326 43.50 -7.95 -16.30
N MET A 327 44.67 -7.43 -15.94
CA MET A 327 45.98 -8.02 -16.21
C MET A 327 46.97 -7.65 -15.09
N LEU A 328 47.90 -8.53 -14.74
CA LEU A 328 48.92 -8.24 -13.73
C LEU A 328 50.04 -7.36 -14.33
N PRO A 329 50.74 -6.55 -13.51
CA PRO A 329 51.85 -5.71 -13.97
C PRO A 329 52.94 -6.40 -14.80
N PRO A 330 53.46 -7.61 -14.47
CA PRO A 330 54.46 -8.25 -15.32
C PRO A 330 53.95 -8.58 -16.73
N ASP A 331 52.66 -8.91 -16.86
CA ASP A 331 52.06 -9.30 -18.14
C ASP A 331 51.76 -8.09 -19.04
N ILE A 332 51.48 -6.93 -18.44
CA ILE A 332 51.12 -5.72 -19.20
C ILE A 332 52.34 -4.99 -19.77
N ILE A 333 53.53 -5.12 -19.15
CA ILE A 333 54.74 -4.37 -19.56
C ILE A 333 55.05 -4.56 -21.04
N ASN A 334 55.02 -5.81 -21.52
CA ASN A 334 55.36 -6.16 -22.90
C ASN A 334 54.11 -6.35 -23.80
N LYS A 335 52.95 -5.81 -23.41
CA LYS A 335 51.70 -6.00 -24.14
C LYS A 335 51.51 -4.89 -25.18
N ASP A 336 52.05 -5.09 -26.37
CA ASP A 336 51.98 -4.11 -27.47
C ASP A 336 50.55 -3.69 -27.82
N LEU A 337 49.59 -4.62 -27.81
CA LEU A 337 48.18 -4.30 -28.04
C LEU A 337 47.66 -3.23 -27.06
N TRP A 338 48.11 -3.23 -25.81
CA TRP A 338 47.72 -2.24 -24.81
C TRP A 338 48.46 -0.90 -24.98
N TRP A 339 49.75 -0.91 -25.26
CA TRP A 339 50.53 0.34 -25.30
C TRP A 339 50.46 1.07 -26.65
N LYS A 340 50.47 0.30 -27.74
CA LYS A 340 50.50 0.81 -29.13
C LYS A 340 49.16 0.68 -29.84
N GLY A 341 48.22 -0.08 -29.28
CA GLY A 341 46.95 -0.39 -29.93
C GLY A 341 47.08 -1.44 -31.04
N PRO A 342 45.98 -1.72 -31.77
CA PRO A 342 45.96 -2.77 -32.79
C PRO A 342 46.91 -2.48 -33.96
N GLU A 343 47.44 -3.53 -34.60
CA GLU A 343 48.40 -3.37 -35.69
C GLU A 343 47.83 -2.57 -36.89
N PHE A 344 46.54 -2.72 -37.20
CA PHE A 344 45.93 -2.03 -38.35
C PHE A 344 45.88 -0.51 -38.21
N ILE A 345 45.88 0.05 -36.99
CA ILE A 345 45.96 1.51 -36.81
C ILE A 345 47.41 2.01 -36.86
N GLN A 346 48.40 1.12 -36.78
CA GLN A 346 49.82 1.47 -36.91
C GLN A 346 50.25 1.58 -38.39
N ASN A 347 49.45 1.07 -39.32
CA ASN A 347 49.72 1.11 -40.74
C ASN A 347 49.39 2.47 -41.37
N LEU A 348 50.15 2.88 -42.39
CA LEU A 348 49.91 4.12 -43.15
C LEU A 348 48.54 4.11 -43.85
N ASP A 349 48.20 2.97 -44.48
CA ASP A 349 46.99 2.79 -45.31
C ASP A 349 45.71 2.51 -44.49
N PHE A 350 45.57 3.11 -43.31
CA PHE A 350 44.35 2.96 -42.50
C PHE A 350 43.06 3.35 -43.26
N GLN A 351 43.16 4.27 -44.23
CA GLN A 351 42.01 4.70 -45.06
C GLN A 351 41.35 3.56 -45.84
N HIS A 352 42.07 2.47 -46.13
CA HIS A 352 41.54 1.28 -46.82
C HIS A 352 40.99 0.20 -45.88
N PHE A 353 41.01 0.42 -44.56
CA PHE A 353 40.44 -0.52 -43.58
C PHE A 353 38.92 -0.42 -43.58
N HIS A 354 38.30 -1.00 -44.60
CA HIS A 354 36.86 -1.23 -44.70
C HIS A 354 36.53 -2.62 -44.20
N GLN A 355 36.32 -2.78 -42.88
CA GLN A 355 35.57 -3.93 -42.42
C GLN A 355 34.08 -3.69 -42.73
N ASN A 356 33.64 -4.15 -43.90
CA ASN A 356 32.22 -4.31 -44.21
C ASN A 356 31.65 -5.44 -43.34
N VAL A 357 31.51 -5.19 -42.04
CA VAL A 357 30.78 -6.10 -41.16
C VAL A 357 29.31 -5.85 -41.41
N HIS A 358 28.63 -6.85 -41.97
CA HIS A 358 27.19 -6.86 -41.95
C HIS A 358 26.75 -6.85 -40.49
N VAL A 359 26.27 -5.70 -40.01
CA VAL A 359 25.64 -5.60 -38.70
C VAL A 359 24.32 -6.35 -38.80
N PRO A 360 24.14 -7.48 -38.10
CA PRO A 360 22.90 -8.25 -38.19
C PRO A 360 21.77 -7.44 -37.58
N ASP A 361 20.57 -7.57 -38.15
CA ASP A 361 19.39 -6.99 -37.54
C ASP A 361 19.09 -7.74 -36.23
N THR A 362 18.81 -7.00 -35.14
CA THR A 362 18.46 -7.60 -33.85
C THR A 362 17.11 -7.11 -33.33
N ASP A 363 16.38 -8.07 -32.78
CA ASP A 363 15.10 -7.89 -32.11
C ASP A 363 15.30 -7.78 -30.58
N LEU A 364 16.51 -8.05 -30.10
CA LEU A 364 16.85 -8.03 -28.68
C LEU A 364 16.59 -6.64 -28.11
N GLU A 365 15.79 -6.58 -27.04
CA GLU A 365 15.38 -5.34 -26.37
C GLU A 365 14.57 -4.38 -27.26
N GLN A 366 14.07 -4.84 -28.42
CA GLN A 366 13.15 -4.06 -29.24
C GLN A 366 11.78 -3.95 -28.55
N LYS A 367 11.19 -2.75 -28.57
CA LYS A 367 9.82 -2.56 -28.08
C LYS A 367 8.88 -3.41 -28.93
N PRO A 368 7.96 -4.18 -28.32
CA PRO A 368 6.99 -4.93 -29.09
C PRO A 368 6.11 -3.96 -29.88
N ILE A 369 6.06 -4.14 -31.19
CA ILE A 369 5.10 -3.44 -32.04
C ILE A 369 3.71 -3.95 -31.64
N LYS A 370 2.92 -3.10 -30.97
CA LYS A 370 1.54 -3.43 -30.62
C LYS A 370 0.68 -3.31 -31.88
N VAL A 371 0.50 -4.41 -32.58
CA VAL A 371 -0.43 -4.50 -33.70
C VAL A 371 -1.84 -4.67 -33.13
N ASN A 372 -2.74 -3.71 -33.41
CA ASN A 372 -4.14 -3.85 -33.02
C ASN A 372 -4.86 -4.70 -34.07
N PHE A 373 -5.00 -6.00 -33.80
CA PHE A 373 -5.86 -6.88 -34.58
C PHE A 373 -7.31 -6.70 -34.15
N SER A 374 -8.16 -6.20 -35.05
CA SER A 374 -9.59 -6.02 -34.83
C SER A 374 -10.34 -7.21 -35.44
N TYR A 375 -10.79 -8.16 -34.61
CA TYR A 375 -11.71 -9.23 -35.00
C TYR A 375 -13.14 -8.81 -34.70
N PHE A 376 -14.04 -8.86 -35.69
CA PHE A 376 -15.45 -8.53 -35.49
C PHE A 376 -16.15 -9.66 -34.73
N LYS A 377 -16.26 -9.53 -33.41
CA LYS A 377 -17.02 -10.46 -32.57
C LYS A 377 -18.52 -10.21 -32.76
N SER A 378 -19.32 -11.27 -32.86
CA SER A 378 -20.79 -11.20 -32.84
C SER A 378 -21.25 -10.47 -31.56
N PHE A 379 -21.84 -9.28 -31.71
CA PHE A 379 -22.40 -8.41 -30.66
C PHE A 379 -21.73 -8.51 -29.27
N GLU A 380 -20.86 -7.56 -28.96
CA GLU A 380 -20.32 -7.38 -27.59
C GLU A 380 -21.11 -6.28 -26.87
N ASP A 381 -21.65 -6.61 -25.69
CA ASP A 381 -22.42 -5.67 -24.86
C ASP A 381 -21.46 -4.69 -24.16
N GLU A 382 -20.97 -3.69 -24.91
CA GLU A 382 -20.04 -2.65 -24.41
C GLU A 382 -20.62 -1.83 -23.23
N MET A 383 -21.94 -1.85 -23.02
CA MET A 383 -22.52 -1.20 -21.84
C MET A 383 -22.14 -1.88 -20.53
N GLN A 384 -21.64 -3.13 -20.55
CA GLN A 384 -21.14 -3.83 -19.36
C GLN A 384 -20.00 -3.08 -18.67
N ARG A 385 -19.25 -2.26 -19.42
CA ARG A 385 -18.15 -1.43 -18.89
C ARG A 385 -18.64 -0.23 -18.07
N PHE A 386 -19.96 0.01 -18.02
CA PHE A 386 -20.55 1.16 -17.34
C PHE A 386 -21.43 0.75 -16.16
N SER A 387 -21.34 1.51 -15.08
CA SER A 387 -22.17 1.37 -13.88
C SER A 387 -23.28 2.43 -13.77
N SER A 388 -23.27 3.43 -14.68
CA SER A 388 -24.19 4.57 -14.76
C SER A 388 -24.71 4.75 -16.18
N PHE A 389 -26.04 4.71 -16.34
CA PHE A 389 -26.73 4.87 -17.62
C PHE A 389 -26.46 6.24 -18.27
N ALA A 390 -26.56 7.33 -17.49
CA ALA A 390 -26.29 8.68 -17.99
C ALA A 390 -24.83 8.86 -18.42
N ARG A 391 -23.87 8.23 -17.71
CA ARG A 391 -22.47 8.23 -18.13
C ARG A 391 -22.28 7.45 -19.43
N ALA A 392 -22.89 6.26 -19.54
CA ALA A 392 -22.83 5.45 -20.74
C ALA A 392 -23.32 6.23 -21.97
N LEU A 393 -24.53 6.81 -21.89
CA LEU A 393 -25.10 7.60 -22.99
C LEU A 393 -24.18 8.76 -23.39
N ARG A 394 -23.63 9.53 -22.43
CA ARG A 394 -22.69 10.62 -22.76
C ARG A 394 -21.43 10.13 -23.47
N VAL A 395 -20.83 9.03 -23.00
CA VAL A 395 -19.62 8.49 -23.61
C VAL A 395 -19.91 7.99 -25.03
N PHE A 396 -20.98 7.21 -25.23
CA PHE A 396 -21.39 6.80 -26.57
C PHE A 396 -21.73 8.00 -27.46
N SER A 397 -22.35 9.06 -26.93
CA SER A 397 -22.59 10.30 -27.69
C SER A 397 -21.30 10.96 -28.16
N TYR A 398 -20.24 10.99 -27.35
CA TYR A 398 -18.93 11.48 -27.81
C TYR A 398 -18.28 10.56 -28.84
N ILE A 399 -18.41 9.24 -28.70
CA ILE A 399 -17.91 8.27 -29.69
C ILE A 399 -18.62 8.45 -31.03
N TYR A 400 -19.94 8.50 -31.05
CA TYR A 400 -20.72 8.74 -32.27
C TYR A 400 -20.43 10.12 -32.86
N ARG A 401 -20.26 11.16 -32.04
CA ARG A 401 -19.84 12.49 -32.51
C ARG A 401 -18.48 12.44 -33.21
N PHE A 402 -17.51 11.74 -32.64
CA PHE A 402 -16.21 11.54 -33.27
C PHE A 402 -16.35 10.77 -34.59
N PHE A 403 -17.11 9.69 -34.60
CA PHE A 403 -17.40 8.91 -35.81
C PHE A 403 -18.01 9.79 -36.90
N TYR A 404 -19.08 10.53 -36.63
CA TYR A 404 -19.72 11.35 -37.65
C TYR A 404 -18.86 12.53 -38.14
N ARG A 405 -18.00 13.09 -37.28
CA ARG A 405 -17.05 14.15 -37.66
C ARG A 405 -15.90 13.66 -38.53
N THR A 406 -15.49 12.41 -38.36
CA THR A 406 -14.38 11.80 -39.11
C THR A 406 -14.86 11.03 -40.34
N HIS A 407 -16.13 10.63 -40.37
CA HIS A 407 -16.70 9.87 -41.47
C HIS A 407 -16.93 10.76 -42.71
N PRO A 408 -16.36 10.41 -43.89
CA PRO A 408 -16.40 11.25 -45.09
C PRO A 408 -17.80 11.69 -45.51
N LYS A 409 -18.80 10.80 -45.39
CA LYS A 409 -20.19 11.06 -45.79
C LYS A 409 -21.00 11.95 -44.84
N PHE A 410 -20.62 12.05 -43.57
CA PHE A 410 -21.43 12.71 -42.54
C PHE A 410 -20.78 13.97 -41.96
N LYS A 411 -19.60 14.33 -42.47
CA LYS A 411 -18.76 15.44 -42.02
C LYS A 411 -19.47 16.80 -42.07
N GLU A 412 -20.39 17.00 -43.01
CA GLU A 412 -21.13 18.27 -43.19
C GLU A 412 -22.40 18.37 -42.34
N SER A 413 -22.93 17.25 -41.83
CA SER A 413 -24.22 17.20 -41.12
C SER A 413 -24.13 17.51 -39.62
N PHE A 414 -22.93 17.54 -39.03
CA PHE A 414 -22.73 17.81 -37.60
C PHE A 414 -22.02 19.15 -37.38
N SER A 415 -22.72 20.09 -36.73
CA SER A 415 -22.21 21.44 -36.43
C SER A 415 -20.84 21.42 -35.72
N LYS A 416 -19.95 22.33 -36.17
CA LYS A 416 -18.56 22.44 -35.72
C LYS A 416 -18.40 23.02 -34.31
N THR A 417 -19.44 23.57 -33.68
CA THR A 417 -19.25 24.63 -32.67
C THR A 417 -19.66 24.37 -31.21
N ASN A 418 -20.02 23.15 -30.77
CA ASN A 418 -20.40 22.94 -29.35
C ASN A 418 -19.52 21.97 -28.55
N TYR A 419 -18.92 22.48 -27.48
CA TYR A 419 -18.26 21.70 -26.42
C TYR A 419 -19.25 20.79 -25.65
N ILE A 420 -20.54 21.16 -25.65
CA ILE A 420 -21.61 20.48 -24.92
C ILE A 420 -22.35 19.50 -25.85
N LEU A 421 -22.74 18.33 -25.33
CA LEU A 421 -23.61 17.37 -26.01
C LEU A 421 -25.03 17.92 -26.12
N THR A 422 -25.58 17.94 -27.33
CA THR A 422 -26.97 18.34 -27.57
C THR A 422 -27.94 17.23 -27.14
N THR A 423 -29.17 17.62 -26.81
CA THR A 423 -30.25 16.66 -26.50
C THR A 423 -30.56 15.75 -27.70
N PHE A 424 -30.42 16.28 -28.92
CA PHE A 424 -30.55 15.52 -30.16
C PHE A 424 -29.49 14.41 -30.26
N GLU A 425 -28.21 14.70 -30.00
CA GLU A 425 -27.14 13.69 -30.03
C GLU A 425 -27.36 12.57 -29.01
N ILE A 426 -27.78 12.93 -27.80
CA ILE A 426 -28.06 11.96 -26.74
C ILE A 426 -29.26 11.10 -27.14
N LYS A 427 -30.32 11.70 -27.70
CA LYS A 427 -31.50 10.97 -28.21
C LYS A 427 -31.12 10.04 -29.36
N HIS A 428 -30.37 10.53 -30.34
CA HIS A 428 -29.91 9.74 -31.49
C HIS A 428 -29.10 8.53 -31.05
N VAL A 429 -28.10 8.72 -30.17
CA VAL A 429 -27.28 7.61 -29.65
C VAL A 429 -28.11 6.63 -28.84
N ARG A 430 -29.03 7.12 -28.00
CA ARG A 430 -29.96 6.25 -27.27
C ARG A 430 -30.75 5.37 -28.25
N ASP A 431 -31.30 5.96 -29.31
CA ASP A 431 -32.10 5.24 -30.30
C ASP A 431 -31.25 4.25 -31.12
N GLN A 432 -30.00 4.59 -31.45
CA GLN A 432 -29.05 3.67 -32.10
C GLN A 432 -28.68 2.48 -31.21
N LEU A 433 -28.40 2.73 -29.92
CA LEU A 433 -28.14 1.66 -28.96
C LEU A 433 -29.36 0.74 -28.84
N ILE A 434 -30.57 1.29 -28.72
CA ILE A 434 -31.81 0.49 -28.67
C ILE A 434 -31.91 -0.43 -29.89
N LYS A 435 -31.69 0.09 -31.11
CA LYS A 435 -31.70 -0.73 -32.34
C LYS A 435 -30.67 -1.83 -32.30
N MET A 436 -29.46 -1.54 -31.81
CA MET A 436 -28.38 -2.50 -31.67
C MET A 436 -28.78 -3.66 -30.74
N TYR A 437 -29.35 -3.38 -29.58
CA TYR A 437 -29.87 -4.42 -28.67
C TYR A 437 -31.06 -5.17 -29.25
N GLN A 438 -31.97 -4.51 -29.97
CA GLN A 438 -33.10 -5.18 -30.60
C GLN A 438 -32.64 -6.14 -31.70
N LYS A 439 -31.69 -5.74 -32.56
CA LYS A 439 -31.11 -6.63 -33.57
C LYS A 439 -30.36 -7.80 -32.97
N ALA A 440 -29.67 -7.60 -31.85
CA ALA A 440 -28.91 -8.66 -31.19
C ALA A 440 -29.80 -9.68 -30.45
N PHE A 441 -30.84 -9.23 -29.76
CA PHE A 441 -31.69 -10.10 -28.93
C PHE A 441 -32.97 -10.59 -29.62
N TYR A 442 -33.40 -9.91 -30.68
CA TYR A 442 -34.57 -10.25 -31.50
C TYR A 442 -34.24 -10.26 -33.00
N PRO A 443 -33.19 -10.99 -33.44
CA PRO A 443 -32.69 -10.92 -34.82
C PRO A 443 -33.75 -11.35 -35.85
N ASP A 444 -34.47 -12.44 -35.58
CA ASP A 444 -35.49 -12.98 -36.47
C ASP A 444 -36.74 -12.09 -36.53
N GLU A 445 -37.19 -11.58 -35.39
CA GLU A 445 -38.30 -10.63 -35.34
C GLU A 445 -37.94 -9.32 -36.05
N TYR A 446 -36.74 -8.77 -35.81
CA TYR A 446 -36.30 -7.53 -36.43
C TYR A 446 -36.26 -7.67 -37.96
N LYS A 447 -35.68 -8.77 -38.48
CA LYS A 447 -35.59 -9.02 -39.93
C LYS A 447 -36.98 -9.16 -40.57
N ARG A 448 -37.87 -9.93 -39.95
CA ARG A 448 -39.24 -10.13 -40.48
C ARG A 448 -40.07 -8.84 -40.45
N LEU A 449 -39.98 -8.05 -39.38
CA LEU A 449 -40.68 -6.77 -39.28
C LEU A 449 -40.15 -5.76 -40.29
N ALA A 450 -38.83 -5.73 -40.53
CA ALA A 450 -38.23 -4.91 -41.59
C ALA A 450 -38.74 -5.31 -42.99
N ASP A 451 -38.91 -6.62 -43.24
CA ASP A 451 -39.49 -7.18 -44.47
C ASP A 451 -41.03 -7.06 -44.53
N ARG A 452 -41.69 -6.40 -43.56
CA ARG A 452 -43.16 -6.31 -43.41
C ARG A 452 -43.87 -7.67 -43.34
N LYS A 453 -43.19 -8.68 -42.80
CA LYS A 453 -43.73 -10.04 -42.56
C LYS A 453 -44.13 -10.21 -41.10
N SER A 454 -45.07 -11.12 -40.86
CA SER A 454 -45.45 -11.51 -39.49
C SER A 454 -44.29 -12.20 -38.76
N ILE A 455 -44.12 -11.86 -37.48
CA ILE A 455 -43.12 -12.50 -36.60
C ILE A 455 -43.45 -13.98 -36.35
N PRO A 456 -42.49 -14.81 -35.90
CA PRO A 456 -42.74 -16.23 -35.65
C PRO A 456 -43.82 -16.45 -34.59
N SER A 457 -44.68 -17.45 -34.78
CA SER A 457 -45.75 -17.81 -33.83
C SER A 457 -45.20 -18.25 -32.46
N THR A 458 -43.95 -18.69 -32.41
CA THR A 458 -43.22 -19.07 -31.19
C THR A 458 -42.61 -17.87 -30.44
N SER A 459 -42.64 -16.67 -31.01
CA SER A 459 -42.01 -15.49 -30.40
C SER A 459 -42.75 -15.05 -29.14
N LYS A 460 -41.98 -14.78 -28.08
CA LYS A 460 -42.50 -14.24 -26.81
C LYS A 460 -43.06 -12.82 -26.96
N LEU A 461 -42.77 -12.15 -28.08
CA LEU A 461 -43.25 -10.81 -28.38
C LEU A 461 -44.61 -10.81 -29.10
N LEU A 462 -45.10 -11.95 -29.59
CA LEU A 462 -46.33 -12.05 -30.39
C LEU A 462 -47.54 -11.38 -29.72
N ASN A 463 -47.72 -11.61 -28.41
CA ASN A 463 -48.81 -11.04 -27.62
C ASN A 463 -48.77 -9.51 -27.46
N LEU A 464 -47.67 -8.88 -27.89
CA LEU A 464 -47.47 -7.43 -27.84
C LEU A 464 -47.66 -6.78 -29.21
N ASN A 465 -48.08 -7.55 -30.22
CA ASN A 465 -48.26 -7.14 -31.61
C ASN A 465 -47.17 -6.16 -32.09
N PRO A 466 -45.89 -6.61 -32.13
CA PRO A 466 -44.77 -5.71 -32.34
C PRO A 466 -44.73 -5.20 -33.77
N PHE A 467 -44.35 -3.94 -33.95
CA PHE A 467 -44.14 -3.32 -35.25
C PHE A 467 -42.85 -2.50 -35.24
N LEU A 468 -42.34 -2.17 -36.42
CA LEU A 468 -41.18 -1.31 -36.59
C LEU A 468 -41.66 0.14 -36.82
N ASP A 469 -41.22 1.08 -35.99
CA ASP A 469 -41.52 2.51 -36.19
C ASP A 469 -40.72 3.08 -37.39
N PRO A 470 -41.04 4.31 -37.86
CA PRO A 470 -40.32 4.94 -38.96
C PRO A 470 -38.82 5.10 -38.71
N GLU A 471 -38.42 5.21 -37.43
CA GLU A 471 -37.03 5.26 -37.03
C GLU A 471 -36.34 3.89 -37.05
N GLY A 472 -37.05 2.78 -37.22
CA GLY A 472 -36.47 1.43 -37.25
C GLY A 472 -36.34 0.78 -35.86
N ILE A 473 -37.15 1.19 -34.89
CA ILE A 473 -37.20 0.66 -33.52
C ILE A 473 -38.44 -0.24 -33.38
N ILE A 474 -38.25 -1.42 -32.80
CA ILE A 474 -39.37 -2.32 -32.48
C ILE A 474 -40.18 -1.74 -31.30
N ARG A 475 -41.48 -1.56 -31.49
CA ARG A 475 -42.44 -1.10 -30.49
C ARG A 475 -43.58 -2.09 -30.34
N SER A 476 -44.23 -2.11 -29.19
CA SER A 476 -45.46 -2.89 -29.02
C SER A 476 -46.66 -2.10 -29.54
N CYS A 477 -47.58 -2.74 -30.26
CA CYS A 477 -48.89 -2.19 -30.55
C CYS A 477 -49.94 -2.83 -29.62
N GLY A 478 -50.58 -2.01 -28.79
CA GLY A 478 -51.56 -2.49 -27.81
C GLY A 478 -52.99 -2.09 -28.15
N ARG A 479 -53.95 -2.58 -27.36
CA ARG A 479 -55.38 -2.21 -27.46
C ARG A 479 -55.69 -0.74 -27.13
N LEU A 480 -54.67 0.07 -26.86
CA LEU A 480 -54.76 1.46 -26.42
C LEU A 480 -54.35 2.46 -27.52
N GLU A 481 -54.16 2.00 -28.75
CA GLU A 481 -53.76 2.83 -29.91
C GLU A 481 -54.71 4.02 -30.14
N SER A 482 -56.02 3.80 -30.02
CA SER A 482 -57.05 4.83 -30.22
C SER A 482 -57.25 5.78 -29.04
N SER A 483 -56.53 5.61 -27.92
CA SER A 483 -56.73 6.44 -26.72
C SER A 483 -56.27 7.89 -26.95
N PRO A 484 -57.10 8.93 -26.83
CA PRO A 484 -56.65 10.31 -27.04
C PRO A 484 -55.74 10.81 -25.90
N ASP A 485 -55.90 10.28 -24.68
CA ASP A 485 -55.23 10.78 -23.47
C ASP A 485 -53.79 10.27 -23.25
N LEU A 486 -53.28 9.41 -24.14
CA LEU A 486 -51.96 8.79 -24.00
C LEU A 486 -50.98 9.34 -25.03
N SER A 487 -49.75 9.60 -24.61
CA SER A 487 -48.68 9.96 -25.54
C SER A 487 -48.31 8.81 -26.48
N TYR A 488 -47.65 9.11 -27.60
CA TYR A 488 -47.22 8.09 -28.56
C TYR A 488 -46.38 6.97 -27.91
N ASN A 489 -45.48 7.31 -26.99
CA ASN A 489 -44.66 6.31 -26.28
C ASN A 489 -45.44 5.49 -25.25
N GLU A 490 -46.56 6.00 -24.73
CA GLU A 490 -47.44 5.25 -23.84
C GLU A 490 -48.34 4.28 -24.60
N LYS A 491 -48.82 4.69 -25.78
CA LYS A 491 -49.55 3.82 -26.71
C LYS A 491 -48.66 2.73 -27.29
N HIS A 492 -47.46 3.12 -27.72
CA HIS A 492 -46.49 2.27 -28.42
C HIS A 492 -45.12 2.29 -27.71
N PRO A 493 -45.01 1.65 -26.53
CA PRO A 493 -43.76 1.64 -25.79
C PRO A 493 -42.68 0.84 -26.51
N ILE A 494 -41.44 1.29 -26.35
CA ILE A 494 -40.26 0.71 -27.00
C ILE A 494 -39.95 -0.65 -26.37
N LEU A 495 -39.82 -1.69 -27.19
CA LEU A 495 -39.52 -3.03 -26.72
C LEU A 495 -38.02 -3.19 -26.43
N LEU A 496 -37.70 -3.52 -25.18
CA LEU A 496 -36.31 -3.74 -24.75
C LEU A 496 -36.13 -5.17 -24.23
N PRO A 497 -34.98 -5.81 -24.51
CA PRO A 497 -34.69 -7.12 -23.95
C PRO A 497 -34.56 -7.08 -22.43
N TYR A 498 -35.01 -8.15 -21.77
CA TYR A 498 -34.98 -8.28 -20.31
C TYR A 498 -33.54 -8.46 -19.79
N ASP A 499 -32.81 -9.41 -20.37
CA ASP A 499 -31.49 -9.80 -19.91
C ASP A 499 -30.38 -9.14 -20.72
N CYS A 500 -30.36 -7.80 -20.67
CA CYS A 500 -29.28 -7.02 -21.27
C CYS A 500 -28.82 -5.92 -20.31
N GLN A 501 -27.58 -5.46 -20.49
CA GLN A 501 -27.04 -4.42 -19.62
C GLN A 501 -27.75 -3.07 -19.80
N TYR A 502 -28.23 -2.76 -21.00
CA TYR A 502 -29.02 -1.55 -21.26
C TYR A 502 -30.23 -1.46 -20.32
N SER A 503 -31.05 -2.52 -20.26
CA SER A 503 -32.23 -2.58 -19.38
C SER A 503 -31.84 -2.52 -17.90
N LYS A 504 -30.79 -3.24 -17.49
CA LYS A 504 -30.28 -3.24 -16.10
C LYS A 504 -29.88 -1.83 -15.65
N LEU A 505 -29.10 -1.13 -16.48
CA LEU A 505 -28.66 0.24 -16.21
C LEU A 505 -29.82 1.25 -16.25
N LEU A 506 -30.76 1.09 -17.18
CA LEU A 506 -31.97 1.92 -17.27
C LEU A 506 -32.81 1.81 -15.98
N VAL A 507 -33.10 0.59 -15.50
CA VAL A 507 -33.88 0.40 -14.27
C VAL A 507 -33.15 0.99 -13.06
N LYS A 508 -31.82 0.81 -12.97
CA LYS A 508 -31.01 1.42 -11.91
C LYS A 508 -31.03 2.95 -11.95
N PHE A 509 -30.98 3.53 -13.15
CA PHE A 509 -31.09 4.97 -13.35
C PHE A 509 -32.46 5.49 -12.93
N VAL A 510 -33.56 4.86 -13.37
CA VAL A 510 -34.92 5.24 -12.97
C VAL A 510 -35.10 5.15 -11.46
N HIS A 511 -34.59 4.09 -10.82
CA HIS A 511 -34.63 3.96 -9.36
C HIS A 511 -33.86 5.10 -8.65
N ALA A 512 -32.72 5.52 -9.18
CA ALA A 512 -31.94 6.61 -8.60
C ALA A 512 -32.60 7.99 -8.78
N ILE A 513 -33.07 8.33 -9.99
CA ILE A 513 -33.71 9.65 -10.26
C ILE A 513 -35.06 9.80 -9.55
N THR A 514 -35.72 8.69 -9.21
CA THR A 514 -36.96 8.67 -8.41
C THR A 514 -36.69 8.70 -6.91
N LEU A 515 -35.48 9.10 -6.49
CA LEU A 515 -35.04 9.16 -5.09
C LEU A 515 -35.25 7.82 -4.37
N HIS A 516 -34.79 6.74 -4.98
CA HIS A 516 -34.96 5.38 -4.48
C HIS A 516 -36.41 4.89 -4.45
N GLY A 517 -37.19 5.26 -5.48
CA GLY A 517 -38.58 4.87 -5.65
C GLY A 517 -38.83 3.37 -5.52
N GLY A 518 -39.96 3.01 -4.89
CA GLY A 518 -40.39 1.63 -4.70
C GLY A 518 -40.84 0.94 -6.01
N ASN A 519 -41.14 -0.36 -5.93
CA ASN A 519 -41.45 -1.20 -7.09
C ASN A 519 -42.52 -0.61 -8.03
N GLN A 520 -43.60 -0.05 -7.49
CA GLN A 520 -44.72 0.48 -8.29
C GLN A 520 -44.36 1.78 -9.00
N LEU A 521 -43.63 2.68 -8.34
CA LEU A 521 -43.23 3.96 -8.92
C LEU A 521 -42.26 3.75 -10.09
N VAL A 522 -41.23 2.93 -9.87
CA VAL A 522 -40.24 2.60 -10.91
C VAL A 522 -40.92 1.88 -12.08
N LEU A 523 -41.87 0.98 -11.81
CA LEU A 523 -42.62 0.29 -12.85
C LEU A 523 -43.45 1.27 -13.70
N ARG A 524 -44.17 2.19 -13.07
CA ARG A 524 -45.00 3.19 -13.76
C ARG A 524 -44.15 4.05 -14.69
N ILE A 525 -43.02 4.55 -14.21
CA ILE A 525 -42.13 5.41 -15.00
C ILE A 525 -41.46 4.66 -16.14
N ILE A 526 -41.09 3.39 -15.96
CA ILE A 526 -40.57 2.60 -17.09
C ILE A 526 -41.65 2.41 -18.14
N ARG A 527 -42.91 2.15 -17.73
CA ARG A 527 -44.03 1.88 -18.64
C ARG A 527 -44.50 3.08 -19.45
N THR A 528 -44.15 4.31 -19.08
CA THR A 528 -44.49 5.49 -19.90
C THR A 528 -43.73 5.52 -21.23
N GLN A 529 -42.63 4.77 -21.34
CA GLN A 529 -41.79 4.81 -22.53
C GLN A 529 -41.30 3.43 -23.02
N TYR A 530 -41.14 2.47 -22.12
CA TYR A 530 -40.48 1.20 -22.40
C TYR A 530 -41.33 0.00 -21.97
N TRP A 531 -41.28 -1.04 -22.80
CA TRP A 531 -41.81 -2.34 -22.49
C TRP A 531 -40.69 -3.38 -22.38
N ILE A 532 -40.29 -3.69 -21.14
CA ILE A 532 -39.31 -4.74 -20.85
C ILE A 532 -40.07 -6.01 -20.38
N PRO A 533 -39.91 -7.17 -21.04
CA PRO A 533 -40.47 -8.43 -20.55
C PRO A 533 -39.95 -8.73 -19.13
N LYS A 534 -40.80 -9.25 -18.23
CA LYS A 534 -40.40 -9.59 -16.84
C LYS A 534 -39.78 -8.42 -16.03
N VAL A 535 -40.04 -7.16 -16.39
CA VAL A 535 -39.47 -5.96 -15.73
C VAL A 535 -39.62 -5.92 -14.21
N LYS A 536 -40.73 -6.46 -13.66
CA LYS A 536 -40.96 -6.51 -12.21
C LYS A 536 -39.85 -7.25 -11.46
N ASN A 537 -39.29 -8.30 -12.05
CA ASN A 537 -38.18 -9.05 -11.45
C ASN A 537 -36.90 -8.22 -11.47
N LEU A 538 -36.65 -7.52 -12.57
CA LEU A 538 -35.50 -6.63 -12.70
C LEU A 538 -35.56 -5.50 -11.67
N ILE A 539 -36.71 -4.83 -11.52
CA ILE A 539 -36.91 -3.78 -10.52
C ILE A 539 -36.67 -4.31 -9.10
N LYS A 540 -37.27 -5.46 -8.75
CA LYS A 540 -37.07 -6.08 -7.43
C LYS A 540 -35.59 -6.35 -7.16
N SER A 541 -34.87 -6.91 -8.14
CA SER A 541 -33.44 -7.20 -8.02
C SER A 541 -32.61 -5.93 -7.82
N THR A 542 -32.87 -4.88 -8.62
CA THR A 542 -32.17 -3.59 -8.52
C THR A 542 -32.40 -2.90 -7.17
N ILE A 543 -33.62 -2.94 -6.63
CA ILE A 543 -33.91 -2.36 -5.31
C ILE A 543 -33.28 -3.20 -4.19
N HIS A 544 -33.21 -4.52 -4.37
CA HIS A 544 -32.62 -5.41 -3.37
C HIS A 544 -31.10 -5.26 -3.27
N SER A 545 -30.40 -5.02 -4.38
CA SER A 545 -28.95 -4.78 -4.42
C SER A 545 -28.55 -3.31 -4.21
N CYS A 546 -29.52 -2.41 -4.06
CA CYS A 546 -29.26 -0.98 -3.88
C CYS A 546 -28.73 -0.65 -2.49
N LYS A 547 -27.45 -0.26 -2.37
CA LYS A 547 -26.78 0.05 -1.09
C LYS A 547 -27.56 1.04 -0.21
N PRO A 548 -28.00 2.22 -0.70
CA PRO A 548 -28.84 3.14 0.09
C PRO A 548 -30.13 2.48 0.62
N CYS A 549 -30.82 1.71 -0.20
CA CYS A 549 -32.04 1.00 0.21
C CYS A 549 -31.77 -0.10 1.24
N ILE A 550 -30.66 -0.83 1.13
CA ILE A 550 -30.23 -1.86 2.09
C ILE A 550 -29.92 -1.22 3.44
N ILE A 551 -29.11 -0.15 3.44
CA ILE A 551 -28.71 0.58 4.65
C ILE A 551 -29.94 1.16 5.35
N TYR A 552 -30.84 1.80 4.60
CA TYR A 552 -32.06 2.38 5.15
C TYR A 552 -33.01 1.31 5.71
N LYS A 553 -33.11 0.13 5.07
CA LYS A 553 -33.97 -0.97 5.55
C LYS A 553 -33.47 -1.68 6.81
N LYS A 554 -32.22 -1.47 7.27
CA LYS A 554 -31.65 -1.98 8.55
C LYS A 554 -32.01 -3.44 8.91
N ARG A 555 -32.00 -4.38 7.96
CA ARG A 555 -32.33 -5.80 8.25
C ARG A 555 -31.16 -6.51 8.94
N CYS A 556 -31.20 -6.59 10.27
CA CYS A 556 -30.29 -7.41 11.07
C CYS A 556 -30.65 -8.90 10.93
N GLN A 557 -29.65 -9.79 10.94
CA GLN A 557 -29.89 -11.23 10.92
C GLN A 557 -30.48 -11.73 12.24
N LYS A 558 -31.30 -12.78 12.17
CA LYS A 558 -32.01 -13.34 13.32
C LYS A 558 -31.73 -14.85 13.36
N GLN A 559 -31.69 -15.45 14.54
CA GLN A 559 -31.55 -16.91 14.69
C GLN A 559 -32.50 -17.42 15.76
N ILE A 560 -32.88 -18.69 15.68
CA ILE A 560 -33.81 -19.33 16.62
C ILE A 560 -33.32 -19.22 18.08
N MET A 561 -34.25 -18.91 19.01
CA MET A 561 -33.94 -18.84 20.45
C MET A 561 -33.40 -20.18 20.97
N SER A 562 -32.30 -20.16 21.73
CA SER A 562 -31.68 -21.36 22.29
C SER A 562 -32.55 -22.03 23.35
N ALA A 563 -32.34 -23.34 23.59
CA ALA A 563 -32.92 -24.04 24.73
C ALA A 563 -32.46 -23.43 26.06
N LEU A 564 -33.25 -23.57 27.13
CA LEU A 564 -32.89 -23.08 28.46
C LEU A 564 -31.70 -23.90 29.00
N PRO A 565 -30.69 -23.27 29.64
CA PRO A 565 -29.55 -23.98 30.24
C PRO A 565 -29.99 -24.99 31.31
N PRO A 566 -29.24 -26.08 31.57
CA PRO A 566 -29.51 -27.07 32.62
C PRO A 566 -29.75 -26.45 34.00
N GLU A 567 -29.05 -25.36 34.29
CA GLU A 567 -29.13 -24.59 35.54
C GLU A 567 -30.50 -23.88 35.71
N ARG A 568 -31.29 -23.79 34.64
CA ARG A 568 -32.68 -23.29 34.64
C ARG A 568 -33.73 -24.41 34.55
N SER A 569 -33.35 -25.66 34.32
CA SER A 569 -34.25 -26.79 34.14
C SER A 569 -34.10 -27.90 35.19
N CYS A 570 -32.99 -27.93 35.94
CA CYS A 570 -32.78 -28.88 37.04
C CYS A 570 -33.28 -28.31 38.38
N PHE A 571 -34.04 -29.12 39.13
CA PHE A 571 -34.49 -28.76 40.48
C PHE A 571 -33.29 -28.65 41.42
N SER A 572 -33.16 -27.50 42.09
CA SER A 572 -32.06 -27.22 43.03
C SER A 572 -32.57 -26.34 44.17
N ARG A 573 -31.84 -26.32 45.30
CA ARG A 573 -32.13 -25.45 46.45
C ARG A 573 -32.31 -23.99 45.95
N PRO A 574 -33.30 -23.23 46.45
CA PRO A 574 -33.45 -21.83 46.09
C PRO A 574 -32.13 -21.07 46.22
N PHE A 575 -31.85 -20.21 45.24
CA PHE A 575 -30.63 -19.42 45.10
C PHE A 575 -29.31 -20.20 44.89
N THR A 576 -29.34 -21.49 44.57
CA THR A 576 -28.13 -22.24 44.17
C THR A 576 -27.46 -21.63 42.94
N HIS A 577 -28.28 -21.32 41.92
CA HIS A 577 -27.88 -20.59 40.72
C HIS A 577 -28.61 -19.24 40.73
N THR A 578 -27.85 -18.16 40.87
CA THR A 578 -28.40 -16.82 41.13
C THR A 578 -27.89 -15.82 40.10
N GLY A 579 -28.83 -15.09 39.48
CA GLY A 579 -28.52 -13.92 38.64
C GLY A 579 -28.51 -12.65 39.46
N LEU A 580 -27.64 -11.71 39.07
CA LEU A 580 -27.37 -10.47 39.80
C LEU A 580 -27.49 -9.25 38.88
N ASP A 581 -28.13 -8.20 39.37
CA ASP A 581 -28.20 -6.90 38.69
C ASP A 581 -28.41 -5.74 39.66
N PHE A 582 -28.08 -4.52 39.23
CA PHE A 582 -28.39 -3.28 39.96
C PHE A 582 -29.55 -2.53 39.31
N ALA A 583 -30.53 -2.15 40.12
CA ALA A 583 -31.58 -1.22 39.74
C ALA A 583 -31.31 0.16 40.39
N GLY A 584 -31.30 1.21 39.57
CA GLY A 584 -31.18 2.59 40.07
C GLY A 584 -30.74 3.55 38.96
N PRO A 585 -30.42 4.81 39.31
CA PRO A 585 -30.52 5.39 40.66
C PRO A 585 -31.96 5.73 41.08
N PHE A 586 -32.20 5.78 42.40
CA PHE A 586 -33.43 6.26 43.03
C PHE A 586 -33.11 7.39 44.02
N ASP A 587 -34.00 8.37 44.16
CA ASP A 587 -33.79 9.53 45.04
C ASP A 587 -34.13 9.19 46.50
N ILE A 588 -33.13 9.25 47.38
CA ILE A 588 -33.24 8.98 48.83
C ILE A 588 -32.95 10.25 49.63
N LYS A 589 -33.83 10.56 50.59
CA LYS A 589 -33.65 11.63 51.57
C LYS A 589 -32.69 11.22 52.67
N THR A 590 -31.84 12.15 53.07
CA THR A 590 -30.92 11.97 54.21
C THR A 590 -31.63 11.93 55.57
N TYR A 591 -32.72 12.69 55.75
CA TYR A 591 -33.56 12.67 56.96
C TYR A 591 -34.97 13.22 56.68
N SER A 592 -35.89 13.07 57.63
CA SER A 592 -37.26 13.61 57.55
C SER A 592 -37.35 15.00 58.20
N GLY A 593 -37.46 16.07 57.40
CA GLY A 593 -37.58 17.47 57.87
C GLY A 593 -37.64 18.49 56.73
N ARG A 594 -37.64 19.81 57.02
CA ARG A 594 -37.43 20.85 56.00
C ARG A 594 -35.92 20.93 55.66
N ASN A 595 -35.55 21.22 54.40
CA ASN A 595 -34.16 21.28 53.88
C ASN A 595 -33.36 19.95 53.84
N TYR A 596 -34.03 18.81 53.62
CA TYR A 596 -33.33 17.53 53.42
C TYR A 596 -32.49 17.52 52.13
N ARG A 597 -31.30 16.93 52.18
CA ARG A 597 -30.50 16.64 50.98
C ARG A 597 -30.95 15.32 50.35
N ILE A 598 -31.00 15.30 49.02
CA ILE A 598 -31.32 14.10 48.22
C ILE A 598 -30.02 13.47 47.78
N THR A 599 -29.90 12.17 48.05
CA THR A 599 -28.80 11.30 47.66
C THR A 599 -29.32 10.22 46.73
N LYS A 600 -28.45 9.62 45.91
CA LYS A 600 -28.83 8.48 45.06
C LYS A 600 -28.73 7.21 45.88
N GLY A 601 -29.71 6.32 45.73
CA GLY A 601 -29.64 4.94 46.18
C GLY A 601 -29.89 3.96 45.06
N TYR A 602 -29.50 2.72 45.29
CA TYR A 602 -29.55 1.63 44.34
C TYR A 602 -30.11 0.38 45.02
N VAL A 603 -30.66 -0.53 44.22
CA VAL A 603 -31.19 -1.81 44.68
C VAL A 603 -30.43 -2.93 44.01
N CYS A 604 -29.76 -3.74 44.81
CA CYS A 604 -29.12 -4.96 44.38
C CYS A 604 -30.18 -6.06 44.29
N LEU A 605 -30.38 -6.62 43.09
CA LEU A 605 -31.38 -7.65 42.82
C LEU A 605 -30.69 -9.00 42.60
N PHE A 606 -31.10 -9.98 43.40
CA PHE A 606 -30.74 -11.38 43.26
C PHE A 606 -31.94 -12.18 42.76
N ILE A 607 -31.79 -12.96 41.71
CA ILE A 607 -32.87 -13.82 41.19
C ILE A 607 -32.44 -15.28 41.10
N CYS A 608 -33.23 -16.17 41.69
CA CYS A 608 -33.02 -17.61 41.63
C CYS A 608 -33.42 -18.16 40.25
N PHE A 609 -32.57 -18.98 39.64
CA PHE A 609 -32.87 -19.55 38.32
C PHE A 609 -33.91 -20.67 38.36
N SER A 610 -33.95 -21.48 39.42
CA SER A 610 -34.89 -22.61 39.57
C SER A 610 -36.30 -22.14 39.93
N THR A 611 -36.43 -21.39 41.03
CA THR A 611 -37.75 -20.98 41.57
C THR A 611 -38.22 -19.62 41.09
N LYS A 612 -37.36 -18.88 40.37
CA LYS A 612 -37.56 -17.47 40.00
C LYS A 612 -37.66 -16.52 41.20
N ALA A 613 -37.49 -16.99 42.44
CA ALA A 613 -37.54 -16.14 43.62
C ALA A 613 -36.59 -14.94 43.51
N ILE A 614 -37.04 -13.76 43.95
CA ILE A 614 -36.27 -12.52 43.92
C ILE A 614 -35.90 -12.15 45.36
N HIS A 615 -34.69 -11.65 45.56
CA HIS A 615 -34.28 -11.01 46.80
C HIS A 615 -33.70 -9.63 46.48
N LEU A 616 -34.08 -8.62 47.28
CA LEU A 616 -33.77 -7.22 47.02
C LEU A 616 -33.05 -6.60 48.21
N GLU A 617 -31.90 -5.98 47.97
CA GLU A 617 -31.11 -5.30 48.99
C GLU A 617 -30.88 -3.84 48.60
N ALA A 618 -31.20 -2.91 49.51
CA ALA A 618 -30.90 -1.50 49.29
C ALA A 618 -29.41 -1.21 49.50
N THR A 619 -28.87 -0.30 48.69
CA THR A 619 -27.46 0.11 48.69
C THR A 619 -27.38 1.62 48.49
N SER A 620 -26.39 2.26 49.12
CA SER A 620 -26.17 3.71 49.05
C SER A 620 -25.43 4.14 47.78
N ASP A 621 -24.66 3.25 47.15
CA ASP A 621 -23.93 3.52 45.92
C ASP A 621 -23.71 2.22 45.11
N LEU A 622 -23.01 2.32 43.99
CA LEU A 622 -22.61 1.19 43.14
C LEU A 622 -21.18 0.71 43.42
N SER A 623 -20.60 1.01 44.58
CA SER A 623 -19.24 0.59 44.91
C SER A 623 -19.17 -0.91 45.21
N THR A 624 -17.96 -1.47 45.11
CA THR A 624 -17.74 -2.91 45.40
C THR A 624 -18.00 -3.23 46.87
N SER A 625 -17.66 -2.33 47.80
CA SER A 625 -17.84 -2.53 49.24
C SER A 625 -19.33 -2.55 49.64
N THR A 626 -20.15 -1.66 49.08
CA THR A 626 -21.60 -1.65 49.37
C THR A 626 -22.30 -2.85 48.74
N PHE A 627 -21.85 -3.31 47.57
CA PHE A 627 -22.28 -4.58 47.00
C PHE A 627 -21.94 -5.77 47.91
N LEU A 628 -20.70 -5.87 48.40
CA LEU A 628 -20.30 -6.98 49.28
C LEU A 628 -21.15 -6.99 50.56
N ALA A 629 -21.43 -5.84 51.15
CA ALA A 629 -22.35 -5.74 52.29
C ALA A 629 -23.78 -6.24 51.96
N ALA A 630 -24.30 -5.90 50.77
CA ALA A 630 -25.59 -6.43 50.30
C ALA A 630 -25.54 -7.93 50.03
N PHE A 631 -24.44 -8.43 49.46
CA PHE A 631 -24.22 -9.86 49.21
C PHE A 631 -24.17 -10.66 50.52
N HIS A 632 -23.47 -10.18 51.55
CA HIS A 632 -23.46 -10.84 52.87
C HIS A 632 -24.86 -10.87 53.48
N ARG A 633 -25.65 -9.79 53.39
CA ARG A 633 -27.04 -9.80 53.87
C ARG A 633 -27.90 -10.81 53.12
N PHE A 634 -27.75 -10.91 51.80
CA PHE A 634 -28.40 -11.93 50.98
C PHE A 634 -28.02 -13.35 51.40
N VAL A 635 -26.71 -13.65 51.50
CA VAL A 635 -26.19 -14.96 51.88
C VAL A 635 -26.66 -15.35 53.28
N SER A 636 -26.64 -14.43 54.24
CA SER A 636 -27.11 -14.67 55.61
C SER A 636 -28.61 -14.97 55.67
N ARG A 637 -29.42 -14.48 54.73
CA ARG A 637 -30.87 -14.70 54.69
C ARG A 637 -31.29 -15.88 53.83
N ARG A 638 -30.56 -16.18 52.76
CA ARG A 638 -30.95 -17.14 51.71
C ARG A 638 -29.99 -18.30 51.55
N GLY A 639 -28.86 -18.29 52.25
CA GLY A 639 -27.76 -19.25 52.11
C GLY A 639 -26.84 -18.95 50.91
N CYS A 640 -25.64 -19.50 50.93
CA CYS A 640 -24.61 -19.24 49.92
C CYS A 640 -24.99 -19.84 48.54
N PRO A 641 -24.86 -19.08 47.42
CA PRO A 641 -25.02 -19.62 46.08
C PRO A 641 -23.79 -20.45 45.67
N ILE A 642 -23.98 -21.43 44.78
CA ILE A 642 -22.86 -22.16 44.13
C ILE A 642 -22.42 -21.41 42.88
N HIS A 643 -23.38 -20.92 42.09
CA HIS A 643 -23.12 -20.15 40.88
C HIS A 643 -23.77 -18.78 40.91
N LEU A 644 -22.97 -17.75 40.65
CA LEU A 644 -23.44 -16.37 40.52
C LEU A 644 -23.23 -15.88 39.08
N TYR A 645 -24.25 -15.25 38.49
CA TYR A 645 -24.23 -14.76 37.12
C TYR A 645 -24.47 -13.24 37.09
N SER A 646 -23.58 -12.47 36.45
CA SER A 646 -23.73 -11.02 36.32
C SER A 646 -23.25 -10.51 34.95
N ASP A 647 -23.50 -9.23 34.67
CA ASP A 647 -22.81 -8.51 33.59
C ASP A 647 -21.37 -8.13 34.00
N ASN A 648 -20.61 -7.59 33.04
CA ASN A 648 -19.24 -7.13 33.24
C ASN A 648 -19.14 -5.76 33.93
N GLY A 649 -20.12 -5.39 34.76
CA GLY A 649 -20.07 -4.17 35.57
C GLY A 649 -18.81 -4.14 36.46
N THR A 650 -18.14 -2.99 36.52
CA THR A 650 -16.88 -2.83 37.27
C THR A 650 -17.01 -3.21 38.75
N THR A 651 -18.17 -2.96 39.34
CA THR A 651 -18.54 -3.36 40.71
C THR A 651 -18.49 -4.88 40.90
N PHE A 652 -19.07 -5.64 39.98
CA PHE A 652 -19.15 -7.09 40.05
C PHE A 652 -17.81 -7.75 39.73
N VAL A 653 -17.07 -7.21 38.77
CA VAL A 653 -15.69 -7.64 38.49
C VAL A 653 -14.79 -7.40 39.71
N GLY A 654 -14.93 -6.26 40.38
CA GLY A 654 -14.23 -5.98 41.64
C GLY A 654 -14.59 -6.97 42.75
N ALA A 655 -15.89 -7.21 42.96
CA ALA A 655 -16.38 -8.12 44.00
C ALA A 655 -15.93 -9.56 43.80
N SER A 656 -15.99 -10.06 42.56
CA SER A 656 -15.54 -11.39 42.19
C SER A 656 -14.07 -11.62 42.56
N LYS A 657 -13.20 -10.62 42.34
CA LYS A 657 -11.78 -10.69 42.72
C LYS A 657 -11.57 -10.72 44.24
N ILE A 658 -12.35 -9.95 44.99
CA ILE A 658 -12.24 -9.89 46.46
C ILE A 658 -12.69 -11.21 47.08
N LEU A 659 -13.87 -11.72 46.70
CA LEU A 659 -14.38 -12.99 47.21
C LEU A 659 -13.46 -14.17 46.88
N ALA A 660 -12.86 -14.19 45.69
CA ALA A 660 -11.88 -15.21 45.32
C ALA A 660 -10.62 -15.14 46.20
N ARG A 661 -10.18 -13.94 46.59
CA ARG A 661 -9.01 -13.73 47.46
C ARG A 661 -9.31 -14.12 48.92
N GLU A 662 -10.44 -13.69 49.47
CA GLU A 662 -10.87 -14.03 50.83
C GLU A 662 -11.05 -15.53 51.01
N PHE A 663 -11.59 -16.22 49.99
CA PHE A 663 -11.66 -17.67 49.97
C PHE A 663 -10.27 -18.33 50.02
N MET A 664 -9.32 -17.87 49.21
CA MET A 664 -7.95 -18.42 49.23
C MET A 664 -7.25 -18.20 50.57
N GLN A 665 -7.44 -17.04 51.22
CA GLN A 665 -6.85 -16.74 52.53
C GLN A 665 -7.46 -17.58 53.66
N ASN A 666 -8.79 -17.73 53.70
CA ASN A 666 -9.46 -18.53 54.72
C ASN A 666 -9.22 -20.04 54.55
N SER A 667 -8.99 -20.51 53.32
CA SER A 667 -8.66 -21.92 53.05
C SER A 667 -7.31 -22.37 53.65
N GLN A 668 -6.42 -21.43 53.99
CA GLN A 668 -5.11 -21.70 54.60
C GLN A 668 -5.15 -21.76 56.15
N GLN A 669 -6.19 -21.24 56.81
CA GLN A 669 -6.24 -21.08 58.28
C GLN A 669 -7.42 -21.81 58.96
N ILE A 670 -7.47 -23.14 58.91
CA ILE A 670 -8.29 -24.02 59.79
C ILE A 670 -9.71 -24.39 59.22
N ILE A 671 -9.91 -25.71 59.05
CA ILE A 671 -11.11 -26.51 58.67
C ILE A 671 -11.56 -26.45 57.19
N SER A 672 -10.81 -27.12 56.32
CA SER A 672 -11.13 -27.29 54.89
C SER A 672 -12.32 -28.23 54.56
N ARG A 673 -12.94 -28.90 55.55
CA ARG A 673 -14.13 -29.76 55.31
C ARG A 673 -15.48 -29.12 55.65
N GLN A 674 -15.56 -28.18 56.60
CA GLN A 674 -16.84 -27.53 56.97
C GLN A 674 -17.21 -26.34 56.06
N PHE A 675 -16.23 -25.76 55.34
CA PHE A 675 -16.45 -24.59 54.49
C PHE A 675 -16.44 -24.88 52.98
N GLN A 676 -16.38 -26.16 52.56
CA GLN A 676 -16.42 -26.57 51.14
C GLN A 676 -17.69 -26.08 50.41
N HIS A 677 -18.79 -25.87 51.13
CA HIS A 677 -20.07 -25.39 50.59
C HIS A 677 -20.06 -23.89 50.22
N GLN A 678 -18.99 -23.15 50.52
CA GLN A 678 -18.86 -21.71 50.24
C GLN A 678 -18.09 -21.39 48.94
N ASN A 679 -17.80 -22.41 48.11
CA ASN A 679 -17.09 -22.24 46.84
C ASN A 679 -18.00 -21.62 45.77
N ILE A 680 -18.05 -20.29 45.72
CA ILE A 680 -18.87 -19.54 44.75
C ILE A 680 -18.12 -19.46 43.40
N THR A 681 -18.73 -19.99 42.35
CA THR A 681 -18.26 -19.82 40.96
C THR A 681 -18.97 -18.64 40.30
N TRP A 682 -18.21 -17.61 39.90
CA TRP A 682 -18.75 -16.40 39.27
C TRP A 682 -18.65 -16.47 37.74
N ASN A 683 -19.78 -16.28 37.05
CA ASN A 683 -19.90 -16.35 35.59
C ASN A 683 -20.36 -15.00 35.00
N PHE A 684 -19.60 -14.46 34.04
CA PHE A 684 -19.92 -13.18 33.39
C PHE A 684 -20.57 -13.35 32.01
N ILE A 685 -21.62 -12.57 31.70
CA ILE A 685 -22.22 -12.58 30.35
C ILE A 685 -21.39 -11.80 29.32
N PRO A 686 -21.36 -12.20 28.02
CA PRO A 686 -20.63 -11.50 26.98
C PRO A 686 -21.12 -10.05 26.76
N PRO A 687 -20.22 -9.08 26.44
CA PRO A 687 -20.60 -7.69 26.19
C PRO A 687 -21.61 -7.54 25.04
N GLY A 688 -22.73 -6.84 25.29
CA GLY A 688 -23.75 -6.57 24.26
C GLY A 688 -24.72 -7.72 24.00
N ALA A 689 -24.80 -8.73 24.88
CA ALA A 689 -25.75 -9.83 24.83
C ALA A 689 -26.82 -9.78 25.96
N PRO A 690 -27.61 -8.69 26.11
CA PRO A 690 -28.60 -8.53 27.19
C PRO A 690 -29.65 -9.66 27.22
N HIS A 691 -29.94 -10.26 26.06
CA HIS A 691 -30.82 -11.42 25.94
C HIS A 691 -30.40 -12.64 26.79
N MET A 692 -29.10 -12.79 27.11
CA MET A 692 -28.61 -13.85 28.01
C MET A 692 -28.93 -13.54 29.49
N GLY A 693 -29.08 -12.25 29.84
CA GLY A 693 -29.49 -11.75 31.15
C GLY A 693 -30.98 -11.51 31.34
N GLY A 694 -31.80 -11.90 30.37
CA GLY A 694 -33.23 -11.58 30.33
C GLY A 694 -34.05 -11.97 31.57
N LEU A 695 -33.56 -12.89 32.41
CA LEU A 695 -34.24 -13.27 33.65
C LEU A 695 -34.12 -12.22 34.76
N TRP A 696 -32.91 -11.72 35.05
CA TRP A 696 -32.72 -10.65 36.03
C TRP A 696 -33.10 -9.28 35.46
N GLU A 697 -32.94 -9.05 34.15
CA GLU A 697 -33.47 -7.84 33.50
C GLU A 697 -35.00 -7.77 33.61
N ALA A 698 -35.70 -8.90 33.45
CA ALA A 698 -37.14 -8.98 33.70
C ALA A 698 -37.47 -8.76 35.18
N GLY A 699 -36.64 -9.27 36.09
CA GLY A 699 -36.74 -8.99 37.53
C GLY A 699 -36.62 -7.49 37.84
N VAL A 700 -35.60 -6.81 37.30
CA VAL A 700 -35.37 -5.37 37.45
C VAL A 700 -36.49 -4.57 36.81
N LYS A 701 -36.99 -4.97 35.63
CA LYS A 701 -38.13 -4.32 34.98
C LYS A 701 -39.39 -4.45 35.83
N SER A 702 -39.67 -5.64 36.36
CA SER A 702 -40.79 -5.88 37.27
C SER A 702 -40.64 -5.01 38.51
N PHE A 703 -39.49 -5.03 39.19
CA PHE A 703 -39.22 -4.16 40.33
C PHE A 703 -39.42 -2.67 40.01
N LYS A 704 -38.76 -2.13 38.97
CA LYS A 704 -38.87 -0.72 38.58
C LYS A 704 -40.30 -0.32 38.22
N SER A 705 -41.04 -1.19 37.53
CA SER A 705 -42.45 -0.94 37.19
C SER A 705 -43.29 -0.78 38.45
N HIS A 706 -43.16 -1.72 39.39
CA HIS A 706 -43.90 -1.66 40.64
C HIS A 706 -43.46 -0.49 41.50
N PHE A 707 -42.15 -0.28 41.65
CA PHE A 707 -41.60 0.83 42.42
C PHE A 707 -42.09 2.18 41.89
N ARG A 708 -42.08 2.44 40.56
CA ARG A 708 -42.59 3.71 39.99
C ARG A 708 -44.08 3.92 40.23
N LYS A 709 -44.87 2.85 40.07
CA LYS A 709 -46.34 2.90 40.29
C LYS A 709 -46.70 3.19 41.74
N VAL A 710 -45.89 2.68 42.66
CA VAL A 710 -46.03 2.78 44.12
C VAL A 710 -45.47 4.12 44.63
N ALA A 711 -44.20 4.40 44.36
CA ALA A 711 -43.49 5.59 44.84
C ALA A 711 -44.07 6.92 44.34
N LYS A 712 -44.57 7.00 43.10
CA LYS A 712 -44.95 8.26 42.43
C LYS A 712 -43.86 9.34 42.66
N ASP A 713 -44.23 10.55 43.11
CA ASP A 713 -43.30 11.66 43.44
C ASP A 713 -42.81 11.64 44.90
N PHE A 714 -43.12 10.59 45.66
CA PHE A 714 -42.75 10.51 47.07
C PHE A 714 -41.27 10.16 47.23
N LYS A 715 -40.53 11.00 47.96
CA LYS A 715 -39.11 10.80 48.28
C LYS A 715 -38.98 10.16 49.67
N PHE A 716 -38.28 9.03 49.76
CA PHE A 716 -38.16 8.18 50.96
C PHE A 716 -36.84 8.43 51.71
N THR A 717 -36.79 8.27 53.03
CA THR A 717 -35.50 8.07 53.74
C THR A 717 -34.95 6.67 53.46
N PHE A 718 -33.71 6.39 53.85
CA PHE A 718 -33.09 5.09 53.58
C PHE A 718 -33.85 3.92 54.26
N GLU A 719 -34.34 4.11 55.48
CA GLU A 719 -35.12 3.13 56.24
C GLU A 719 -36.51 2.90 55.60
N GLU A 720 -37.17 3.98 55.15
CA GLU A 720 -38.43 3.91 54.43
C GLU A 720 -38.26 3.17 53.09
N PHE A 721 -37.15 3.43 52.39
CA PHE A 721 -36.79 2.79 51.13
C PHE A 721 -36.52 1.29 51.32
N CYS A 722 -35.74 0.90 52.33
CA CYS A 722 -35.51 -0.51 52.69
C CYS A 722 -36.81 -1.24 53.02
N THR A 723 -37.69 -0.59 53.79
CA THR A 723 -38.98 -1.16 54.18
C THR A 723 -39.87 -1.38 52.96
N LEU A 724 -39.96 -0.39 52.06
CA LEU A 724 -40.76 -0.50 50.85
C LEU A 724 -40.25 -1.60 49.91
N ILE A 725 -38.94 -1.70 49.72
CA ILE A 725 -38.31 -2.74 48.90
C ILE A 725 -38.62 -4.13 49.45
N SER A 726 -38.54 -4.31 50.78
CA SER A 726 -38.85 -5.59 51.43
C SER A 726 -40.31 -6.02 51.19
N ARG A 727 -41.25 -5.07 51.19
CA ARG A 727 -42.66 -5.33 50.85
C ARG A 727 -42.85 -5.65 49.36
N ILE A 728 -42.13 -4.96 48.48
CA ILE A 728 -42.15 -5.26 47.04
C ILE A 728 -41.55 -6.65 46.78
N GLU A 729 -40.49 -7.05 47.48
CA GLU A 729 -39.91 -8.40 47.42
C GLU A 729 -40.96 -9.45 47.80
N ALA A 730 -41.65 -9.28 48.93
CA ALA A 730 -42.71 -10.18 49.36
C ALA A 730 -43.78 -10.37 48.27
N CYS A 731 -44.23 -9.26 47.67
CA CYS A 731 -45.27 -9.32 46.66
C CYS A 731 -44.78 -9.88 45.32
N LEU A 732 -43.55 -9.59 44.90
CA LEU A 732 -42.95 -10.23 43.75
C LEU A 732 -42.83 -11.75 43.96
N ASN A 733 -42.56 -12.20 45.19
CA ASN A 733 -42.46 -13.63 45.52
C ASN A 733 -43.79 -14.32 45.79
N SER A 734 -44.90 -13.60 45.95
CA SER A 734 -46.25 -14.18 46.05
C SER A 734 -46.91 -14.44 44.68
N ARG A 735 -46.16 -14.33 43.58
CA ARG A 735 -46.68 -14.56 42.22
C ARG A 735 -46.95 -16.03 41.90
N PRO A 736 -48.06 -16.40 41.23
CA PRO A 736 -48.28 -17.77 40.80
C PRO A 736 -47.32 -18.14 39.67
N LEU A 737 -46.69 -19.30 39.81
CA LEU A 737 -45.86 -19.96 38.81
C LEU A 737 -46.68 -21.00 38.04
N SER A 738 -47.53 -21.75 38.75
CA SER A 738 -48.43 -22.78 38.22
C SER A 738 -49.57 -23.07 39.23
N PRO A 739 -50.66 -23.74 38.82
CA PRO A 739 -51.58 -24.38 39.76
C PRO A 739 -50.80 -25.32 40.69
N ALA A 740 -51.16 -25.39 41.97
CA ALA A 740 -50.51 -26.29 42.93
C ALA A 740 -51.07 -27.72 42.85
N SER A 741 -52.28 -27.88 42.31
CA SER A 741 -52.96 -29.15 42.09
C SER A 741 -53.53 -29.24 40.67
N HIS A 742 -53.76 -30.47 40.21
CA HIS A 742 -54.52 -30.76 38.99
C HIS A 742 -56.04 -30.81 39.23
N ASP A 743 -56.48 -30.72 40.48
CA ASP A 743 -57.88 -30.66 40.86
C ASP A 743 -58.48 -29.28 40.50
N PRO A 744 -59.50 -29.22 39.61
CA PRO A 744 -60.13 -27.96 39.22
C PRO A 744 -60.88 -27.24 40.36
N SER A 745 -61.11 -27.89 41.50
CA SER A 745 -61.71 -27.28 42.70
C SER A 745 -60.67 -26.68 43.66
N ASP A 746 -59.40 -27.08 43.55
CA ASP A 746 -58.29 -26.52 44.31
C ASP A 746 -57.71 -25.29 43.60
N LEU A 747 -58.11 -24.11 44.07
CA LEU A 747 -57.67 -22.82 43.53
C LEU A 747 -56.28 -22.40 44.06
N SER A 748 -55.56 -23.26 44.78
CA SER A 748 -54.24 -22.95 45.30
C SER A 748 -53.20 -22.90 44.17
N VAL A 749 -52.29 -21.93 44.28
CA VAL A 749 -51.28 -21.64 43.26
C VAL A 749 -49.89 -21.74 43.87
N LEU A 750 -48.98 -22.41 43.17
CA LEU A 750 -47.59 -22.49 43.56
C LEU A 750 -46.92 -21.14 43.30
N THR A 751 -46.20 -20.60 44.28
CA THR A 751 -45.52 -19.29 44.19
C THR A 751 -44.05 -19.41 44.57
N PRO A 752 -43.15 -18.48 44.16
CA PRO A 752 -41.77 -18.49 44.64
C PRO A 752 -41.64 -18.51 46.17
N GLY A 753 -42.58 -17.86 46.87
CA GLY A 753 -42.65 -17.87 48.33
C GLY A 753 -42.75 -19.26 48.95
N HIS A 754 -43.49 -20.18 48.32
CA HIS A 754 -43.61 -21.57 48.79
C HIS A 754 -42.24 -22.26 48.86
N PHE A 755 -41.35 -21.97 47.92
CA PHE A 755 -40.00 -22.52 47.93
C PHE A 755 -39.08 -21.87 48.96
N LEU A 756 -39.41 -20.67 49.45
CA LEU A 756 -38.58 -19.94 50.40
C LEU A 756 -38.96 -20.21 51.86
N ILE A 757 -40.27 -20.30 52.16
CA ILE A 757 -40.78 -20.42 53.54
C ILE A 757 -41.88 -21.49 53.69
N GLY A 758 -42.14 -22.31 52.67
CA GLY A 758 -43.15 -23.38 52.71
C GLY A 758 -44.60 -22.91 52.46
N MET A 759 -44.84 -21.61 52.34
CA MET A 759 -46.16 -20.99 52.10
C MET A 759 -46.00 -19.69 51.28
N PRO A 760 -47.08 -19.11 50.69
CA PRO A 760 -46.96 -17.81 50.05
C PRO A 760 -46.47 -16.75 51.05
N ILE A 761 -45.48 -15.94 50.65
CA ILE A 761 -45.05 -14.81 51.49
C ILE A 761 -46.13 -13.72 51.40
N LEU A 762 -47.03 -13.70 52.37
CA LEU A 762 -48.05 -12.67 52.50
C LEU A 762 -47.49 -11.54 53.37
N ALA A 763 -47.38 -10.33 52.82
CA ALA A 763 -47.17 -9.15 53.64
C ALA A 763 -48.39 -8.99 54.58
N PRO A 764 -48.21 -8.57 55.85
CA PRO A 764 -49.32 -8.41 56.79
C PRO A 764 -50.40 -7.52 56.19
N ILE A 765 -51.66 -7.99 56.27
CA ILE A 765 -52.83 -7.29 55.76
C ILE A 765 -53.13 -6.14 56.73
N ASP A 766 -52.82 -4.92 56.30
CA ASP A 766 -53.23 -3.72 57.03
C ASP A 766 -54.74 -3.47 56.81
N PRO A 767 -55.49 -3.03 57.84
CA PRO A 767 -56.93 -2.74 57.73
C PRO A 767 -57.21 -1.68 56.64
N ALA A 768 -58.35 -1.79 55.95
CA ALA A 768 -58.72 -0.89 54.86
C ALA A 768 -58.84 0.56 55.37
N ILE A 769 -57.97 1.44 54.88
CA ILE A 769 -58.00 2.87 55.21
C ILE A 769 -58.94 3.56 54.21
N GLN A 770 -60.06 4.13 54.69
CA GLN A 770 -60.90 5.01 53.88
C GLN A 770 -60.11 6.26 53.47
N GLU A 771 -60.10 6.57 52.17
CA GLU A 771 -59.31 7.67 51.56
C GLU A 771 -59.57 9.06 52.19
N SER A 772 -60.65 9.24 52.96
CA SER A 772 -61.08 10.53 53.50
C SER A 772 -60.50 10.92 54.86
N ARG A 773 -59.67 10.09 55.52
CA ARG A 773 -59.09 10.42 56.86
C ARG A 773 -57.58 10.21 57.01
N ALA A 774 -56.79 10.21 55.93
CA ALA A 774 -55.34 10.25 56.05
C ALA A 774 -54.87 11.70 56.33
N SER A 775 -54.91 12.14 57.59
CA SER A 775 -54.22 13.38 57.98
C SER A 775 -52.71 13.23 57.69
N LEU A 776 -52.05 14.33 57.30
CA LEU A 776 -50.62 14.38 56.93
C LEU A 776 -49.64 13.94 58.04
N ILE A 777 -50.12 13.46 59.18
CA ILE A 777 -49.33 13.20 60.38
C ILE A 777 -48.81 11.75 60.46
N ASN A 778 -49.38 10.77 59.75
CA ASN A 778 -48.85 9.40 59.75
C ASN A 778 -48.27 8.98 58.39
N ARG A 779 -46.98 9.26 58.20
CA ARG A 779 -46.19 8.88 57.02
C ARG A 779 -46.23 7.37 56.72
N TRP A 780 -46.44 6.55 57.75
CA TRP A 780 -46.61 5.10 57.67
C TRP A 780 -47.93 4.67 57.00
N GLU A 781 -49.04 5.36 57.23
CA GLU A 781 -50.34 5.03 56.62
C GLU A 781 -50.32 5.22 55.09
N LYS A 782 -49.53 6.18 54.62
CA LYS A 782 -49.32 6.44 53.19
C LYS A 782 -48.55 5.31 52.49
N ILE A 783 -47.58 4.69 53.17
CA ILE A 783 -46.84 3.50 52.67
C ILE A 783 -47.80 2.29 52.56
N LYS A 784 -48.79 2.17 53.47
CA LYS A 784 -49.82 1.12 53.45
C LYS A 784 -50.82 1.28 52.29
N LEU A 785 -51.30 2.49 52.03
CA LEU A 785 -52.24 2.79 50.92
C LEU A 785 -51.63 2.49 49.54
N VAL A 786 -50.36 2.83 49.37
CA VAL A 786 -49.62 2.62 48.13
C VAL A 786 -49.44 1.11 47.83
N GLN A 787 -49.30 0.29 48.87
CA GLN A 787 -49.17 -1.15 48.77
C GLN A 787 -50.51 -1.84 48.39
N GLN A 788 -51.65 -1.45 48.97
CA GLN A 788 -52.94 -2.06 48.61
C GLN A 788 -53.28 -1.89 47.11
N ASN A 789 -52.93 -0.75 46.52
CA ASN A 789 -53.10 -0.48 45.09
C ASN A 789 -52.22 -1.34 44.17
N PHE A 790 -51.10 -1.87 44.67
CA PHE A 790 -50.21 -2.78 43.94
C PHE A 790 -50.91 -4.14 43.72
N CYS A 791 -51.46 -4.73 44.78
CA CYS A 791 -51.95 -6.11 44.79
C CYS A 791 -53.10 -6.31 43.79
N ASN A 792 -53.99 -5.33 43.66
CA ASN A 792 -55.16 -5.40 42.79
C ASN A 792 -54.83 -5.30 41.28
N ARG A 793 -53.80 -4.54 40.89
CA ARG A 793 -53.47 -4.34 39.46
C ARG A 793 -52.61 -5.47 38.87
N TRP A 794 -51.76 -6.07 39.68
CA TRP A 794 -50.84 -7.12 39.23
C TRP A 794 -51.55 -8.45 38.88
N LYS A 795 -52.66 -8.78 39.56
CA LYS A 795 -53.48 -9.98 39.29
C LYS A 795 -54.12 -9.98 37.89
N ASN A 796 -54.38 -8.81 37.30
CA ASN A 796 -55.18 -8.68 36.07
C ASN A 796 -54.36 -8.64 34.76
N GLU A 797 -53.08 -8.25 34.79
CA GLU A 797 -52.37 -7.83 33.56
C GLU A 797 -51.18 -8.72 33.16
N TYR A 798 -50.49 -9.40 34.08
CA TYR A 798 -49.15 -9.95 33.79
C TYR A 798 -49.09 -11.45 33.46
N LEU A 799 -50.03 -12.26 33.97
CA LEU A 799 -49.97 -13.74 33.83
C LEU A 799 -50.21 -14.27 32.40
N LYS A 800 -50.78 -13.46 31.50
CA LYS A 800 -51.21 -13.91 30.16
C LYS A 800 -50.11 -13.87 29.08
N GLU A 801 -48.94 -13.27 29.35
CA GLU A 801 -47.89 -13.06 28.33
C GLU A 801 -46.72 -14.07 28.36
N LEU A 802 -46.56 -14.86 29.43
CA LEU A 802 -45.31 -15.60 29.68
C LEU A 802 -45.20 -16.98 28.97
N GLN A 803 -46.27 -17.50 28.36
CA GLN A 803 -46.25 -18.83 27.68
C GLN A 803 -45.75 -18.80 26.23
N LYS A 804 -45.63 -17.64 25.59
CA LYS A 804 -45.40 -17.56 24.13
C LYS A 804 -43.92 -17.39 23.77
N ARG A 805 -43.45 -18.07 22.71
CA ARG A 805 -42.22 -17.66 21.99
C ARG A 805 -42.55 -16.41 21.17
N ILE A 806 -42.26 -15.23 21.71
CA ILE A 806 -42.72 -13.95 21.15
C ILE A 806 -41.92 -13.54 19.90
N LYS A 807 -40.65 -13.96 19.74
CA LYS A 807 -39.75 -13.55 18.63
C LYS A 807 -38.83 -14.70 18.16
N TRP A 808 -38.39 -14.65 16.90
CA TRP A 808 -37.44 -15.59 16.25
C TRP A 808 -37.86 -17.05 16.26
N GLN A 809 -39.00 -17.33 15.62
CA GLN A 809 -39.66 -18.63 15.63
C GLN A 809 -39.14 -19.61 14.57
N LYS A 810 -38.37 -19.15 13.57
CA LYS A 810 -37.87 -19.96 12.46
C LYS A 810 -36.33 -19.93 12.42
N PRO A 811 -35.66 -21.06 12.11
CA PRO A 811 -34.22 -21.10 11.92
C PRO A 811 -33.79 -20.35 10.65
N GLU A 812 -32.71 -19.58 10.71
CA GLU A 812 -32.05 -18.95 9.55
C GLU A 812 -30.66 -19.58 9.31
N GLU A 813 -30.08 -19.36 8.13
CA GLU A 813 -28.74 -19.86 7.77
C GLU A 813 -27.64 -19.28 8.66
N ASN A 814 -26.64 -20.10 8.98
CA ASN A 814 -25.50 -19.67 9.80
C ASN A 814 -24.60 -18.70 9.02
N VAL A 815 -24.12 -17.65 9.69
CA VAL A 815 -23.16 -16.71 9.11
C VAL A 815 -21.81 -17.41 8.94
N LYS A 816 -21.14 -17.20 7.79
CA LYS A 816 -19.87 -17.85 7.46
C LYS A 816 -18.68 -16.99 7.87
N GLU A 817 -17.56 -17.64 8.17
CA GLU A 817 -16.26 -16.97 8.35
C GLU A 817 -15.87 -16.20 7.07
N ASN A 818 -15.13 -15.11 7.23
CA ASN A 818 -14.76 -14.13 6.20
C ASN A 818 -15.88 -13.26 5.62
N THR A 819 -17.14 -13.40 6.07
CA THR A 819 -18.23 -12.50 5.65
C THR A 819 -18.00 -11.07 6.14
N LEU A 820 -18.14 -10.09 5.24
CA LEU A 820 -18.08 -8.66 5.59
C LEU A 820 -19.41 -8.22 6.21
N VAL A 821 -19.35 -7.61 7.39
CA VAL A 821 -20.54 -7.20 8.16
C VAL A 821 -20.44 -5.74 8.61
N VAL A 822 -21.58 -5.07 8.65
CA VAL A 822 -21.74 -3.80 9.37
C VAL A 822 -22.13 -4.11 10.82
N ILE A 823 -21.40 -3.53 11.77
CA ILE A 823 -21.63 -3.68 13.19
C ILE A 823 -22.56 -2.56 13.65
N LYS A 824 -23.73 -2.94 14.17
CA LYS A 824 -24.71 -2.00 14.71
C LYS A 824 -24.27 -1.56 16.11
N ASP A 825 -23.65 -0.38 16.18
CA ASP A 825 -23.34 0.32 17.43
C ASP A 825 -24.45 1.34 17.73
N GLU A 826 -25.02 1.30 18.94
CA GLU A 826 -26.11 2.20 19.33
C GLU A 826 -25.62 3.61 19.67
N ASN A 827 -24.31 3.78 19.87
CA ASN A 827 -23.69 5.05 20.24
C ASN A 827 -23.11 5.81 19.04
N LEU A 828 -23.27 5.31 17.81
CA LEU A 828 -22.81 5.97 16.58
C LEU A 828 -23.98 6.68 15.86
N PRO A 829 -23.75 7.88 15.28
CA PRO A 829 -24.77 8.56 14.49
C PRO A 829 -25.20 7.71 13.28
N PRO A 830 -26.43 7.87 12.76
CA PRO A 830 -27.02 6.99 11.73
C PRO A 830 -26.20 6.78 10.45
N ASN A 831 -25.26 7.69 10.18
CA ASN A 831 -24.43 7.71 8.98
C ASN A 831 -23.00 7.17 9.23
N ALA A 832 -22.63 6.85 10.48
CA ALA A 832 -21.33 6.30 10.84
C ALA A 832 -21.45 4.77 11.06
N CYS A 833 -21.13 4.00 10.03
CA CYS A 833 -21.15 2.53 10.09
C CYS A 833 -19.76 1.98 10.38
N ARG A 834 -19.62 1.11 11.39
CA ARG A 834 -18.37 0.40 11.66
C ARG A 834 -18.36 -0.94 10.91
N LEU A 835 -17.39 -1.11 10.02
CA LEU A 835 -17.19 -2.33 9.25
C LEU A 835 -16.33 -3.33 10.01
N GLY A 836 -16.62 -4.61 9.83
CA GLY A 836 -15.79 -5.71 10.34
C GLY A 836 -15.95 -6.97 9.51
N ARG A 837 -14.98 -7.87 9.59
CA ARG A 837 -15.01 -9.17 8.91
C ARG A 837 -15.10 -10.27 9.95
N ILE A 838 -16.00 -11.24 9.76
CA ILE A 838 -16.14 -12.37 10.70
C ILE A 838 -14.86 -13.21 10.66
N HIS A 839 -14.19 -13.31 11.78
CA HIS A 839 -12.96 -14.08 11.95
C HIS A 839 -13.26 -15.50 12.41
N LYS A 840 -14.14 -15.66 13.41
CA LYS A 840 -14.50 -16.97 13.98
C LYS A 840 -15.96 -17.00 14.40
N THR A 841 -16.62 -18.14 14.26
CA THR A 841 -18.01 -18.35 14.71
C THR A 841 -18.09 -19.38 15.83
N TYR A 842 -19.00 -19.17 16.77
CA TYR A 842 -19.23 -20.08 17.90
C TYR A 842 -20.57 -20.79 17.74
N LEU A 843 -20.53 -22.12 17.69
CA LEU A 843 -21.71 -22.98 17.62
C LEU A 843 -22.29 -23.17 19.02
N GLY A 844 -23.60 -22.98 19.15
CA GLY A 844 -24.34 -23.44 20.34
C GLY A 844 -24.51 -24.96 20.34
N SER A 845 -25.03 -25.51 21.45
CA SER A 845 -25.32 -26.95 21.60
C SER A 845 -26.29 -27.53 20.56
N ASP A 846 -26.99 -26.67 19.83
CA ASP A 846 -27.90 -27.00 18.73
C ASP A 846 -27.29 -26.74 17.33
N ASN A 847 -25.96 -26.61 17.21
CA ASN A 847 -25.23 -26.35 15.97
C ASN A 847 -25.63 -25.03 15.25
N ARG A 848 -26.14 -24.04 15.99
CA ARG A 848 -26.51 -22.71 15.45
C ARG A 848 -25.53 -21.63 15.91
N VAL A 849 -25.10 -20.78 14.97
CA VAL A 849 -24.20 -19.64 15.24
C VAL A 849 -25.02 -18.49 15.81
N ARG A 850 -24.66 -18.03 17.02
CA ARG A 850 -25.31 -16.87 17.67
C ARG A 850 -24.33 -15.76 18.04
N VAL A 851 -23.05 -16.10 18.13
CA VAL A 851 -21.94 -15.20 18.50
C VAL A 851 -20.81 -15.39 17.51
N ALA A 852 -20.16 -14.29 17.13
CA ALA A 852 -19.01 -14.29 16.24
C ALA A 852 -17.94 -13.30 16.71
N ASP A 853 -16.68 -13.66 16.51
CA ASP A 853 -15.54 -12.76 16.61
C ASP A 853 -15.35 -12.02 15.30
N ILE A 854 -15.14 -10.71 15.39
CA ILE A 854 -15.12 -9.81 14.26
C ILE A 854 -13.81 -9.02 14.29
N LEU A 855 -13.05 -9.12 13.21
CA LEU A 855 -11.87 -8.30 12.98
C LEU A 855 -12.31 -6.91 12.51
N THR A 856 -11.97 -5.87 13.28
CA THR A 856 -12.18 -4.47 12.90
C THR A 856 -10.83 -3.74 12.78
N GLN A 857 -10.82 -2.54 12.19
CA GLN A 857 -9.62 -1.71 12.08
C GLN A 857 -8.92 -1.39 13.41
N LYS A 858 -9.63 -1.50 14.55
CA LYS A 858 -9.10 -1.22 15.90
C LYS A 858 -8.85 -2.49 16.73
N GLY A 859 -8.92 -3.67 16.11
CA GLY A 859 -8.74 -4.96 16.78
C GLY A 859 -9.97 -5.88 16.74
N MET A 860 -9.85 -7.02 17.42
CA MET A 860 -10.86 -8.07 17.50
C MET A 860 -11.95 -7.72 18.52
N ILE A 861 -13.22 -7.89 18.14
CA ILE A 861 -14.36 -7.76 19.06
C ILE A 861 -15.38 -8.89 18.88
N THR A 862 -15.93 -9.39 19.98
CA THR A 862 -17.00 -10.41 19.97
C THR A 862 -18.37 -9.73 20.02
N ARG A 863 -19.29 -10.12 19.12
CA ARG A 863 -20.67 -9.59 19.10
C ARG A 863 -21.70 -10.66 18.76
N PRO A 864 -22.95 -10.52 19.23
CA PRO A 864 -24.04 -11.39 18.82
C PRO A 864 -24.49 -11.05 17.39
N ILE A 865 -24.91 -12.06 16.62
CA ILE A 865 -25.27 -11.92 15.20
C ILE A 865 -26.43 -10.94 14.96
N VAL A 866 -27.29 -10.71 15.96
CA VAL A 866 -28.40 -9.75 15.88
C VAL A 866 -27.96 -8.30 15.78
N LYS A 867 -26.68 -8.03 16.02
CA LYS A 867 -26.04 -6.71 15.83
C LYS A 867 -25.23 -6.64 14.53
N LEU A 868 -25.28 -7.68 13.68
CA LEU A 868 -24.52 -7.76 12.44
C LEU A 868 -25.46 -7.70 11.22
N VAL A 869 -25.04 -6.93 10.22
CA VAL A 869 -25.71 -6.86 8.91
C VAL A 869 -24.69 -7.30 7.86
N PRO A 870 -24.83 -8.50 7.27
CA PRO A 870 -23.94 -8.94 6.20
C PRO A 870 -24.10 -8.07 4.96
N LEU A 871 -22.97 -7.68 4.37
CA LEU A 871 -22.91 -7.03 3.07
C LEU A 871 -22.68 -8.12 2.02
N SER A 872 -23.54 -8.16 1.00
CA SER A 872 -23.32 -9.02 -0.15
C SER A 872 -22.05 -8.56 -0.87
N SER A 873 -21.08 -9.46 -1.00
CA SER A 873 -19.95 -9.31 -1.91
C SER A 873 -20.43 -9.67 -3.31
N ASP A 874 -20.83 -8.65 -4.07
CA ASP A 874 -20.78 -8.67 -5.54
C ASP A 874 -19.54 -7.88 -5.98
#